data_AF-A0A7X7MBI5-F1
#
_entry.id   AF-A0A7X7MBI5-F1
#
_cell.length_a   1.000
_cell.length_b   1.000
_cell.length_c   1.000
_cell.angle_alpha   90.00
_cell.angle_beta   90.00
_cell.angle_gamma   90.00
#
_symmetry.space_group_name_H-M   'P 1'
#
loop_
_entity.id
_entity.type
_entity.pdbx_description
1 polymer ?
#
loop_
_entity_poly.entity_id
_entity_poly.type
_entity_poly.pdbx_seq_one_letter_code
_entity_poly.pdbx_strand_id
1 'polypeptide(L)'
;MSIIAQDTGALSDAEEHGSLHMNAAAAEAATETSGGVRVVFLGNSITLHSVLPSIGWMNEWGMAASAAEKDYVHLVTRGIERETGRRADVRIRNLADFERGFKDYDFGREKDLADFNPDFLVVALGENVPALQTGEERLAFRDAVKKLLAGFMRERSTPIAVVRGVFWKNDWKDAMMAHAASDFSIPFVPTGDLGDDPSMRATGLFKHTGVAAHPGDKGMAATAARILEGLFPKASGYEVWDDGRPAKVLPVRLSRQPFNQWGADYQRPMDQTEIGGLLKFETEGATTLRVRPDRTFEKAMVRPLSAGVKPVVAEGEVTFTLPRPGYYVLELDGHHQPLEIFADPARDFARERTEANIVFGPGIHMPVVVKLQSGDRVYLDKDAFVYGSFQADGVEDVEVSGYGIICGTRNLRVAGNHCYREGMDGAVRIIDSKQVRFDGPTVLDSSCWCVAAFNSSDLEFSRIKVTAAWRYNTDGIDICNSQRVRIRDCYVHAFDDAIVLKGNWPLRDRRDPVEDVLVERCVCWCSWGRTLEIGLETWAPRFRRIAFRDCDLIHNNHAALSLHLGGPAKVEDVTYRDIRIEYAASEEEPIYQGGGRDQKVDCKSPWTGNWLSEENGKMFGPGTSYEHDGFDPAKEPYGTFDRATVDNIDITVEEGAPLPRRLTRPQPGTTFGSISITNVRINGKPIH
;
A
#
# COMPACT_ATOMS: atom_id res chain seq x y z
N MET A 1 -36.61 -66.77 14.46
CA MET A 1 -37.59 -65.72 14.82
C MET A 1 -37.55 -64.74 13.64
N SER A 2 -38.42 -64.78 12.62
CA SER A 2 -39.90 -64.71 12.62
C SER A 2 -40.37 -63.40 13.28
N ILE A 3 -41.16 -62.50 12.67
CA ILE A 3 -42.07 -62.57 11.48
C ILE A 3 -42.29 -61.12 10.97
N ILE A 4 -42.26 -60.81 9.65
CA ILE A 4 -43.38 -60.38 8.73
C ILE A 4 -44.17 -59.13 9.25
N ALA A 5 -44.52 -58.06 8.51
CA ALA A 5 -44.96 -57.83 7.10
C ALA A 5 -44.28 -56.57 6.47
N GLN A 6 -44.20 -56.31 5.16
CA GLN A 6 -45.23 -56.27 4.07
C GLN A 6 -46.34 -55.21 4.34
N ASP A 7 -46.87 -54.46 3.37
CA ASP A 7 -46.90 -54.70 1.91
C ASP A 7 -47.21 -53.43 1.06
N THR A 8 -46.93 -53.51 -0.26
CA THR A 8 -47.56 -52.78 -1.42
C THR A 8 -47.79 -51.26 -1.42
N GLY A 9 -47.78 -50.56 -2.57
CA GLY A 9 -47.79 -51.04 -3.97
C GLY A 9 -47.39 -49.97 -4.99
N ALA A 10 -47.49 -50.29 -6.28
CA ALA A 10 -46.93 -49.54 -7.42
C ALA A 10 -48.00 -49.19 -8.48
N LEU A 11 -47.57 -48.52 -9.58
CA LEU A 11 -48.35 -48.16 -10.80
C LEU A 11 -49.33 -46.98 -10.56
N SER A 12 -49.82 -46.16 -11.50
CA SER A 12 -49.56 -45.88 -12.94
C SER A 12 -50.51 -44.73 -13.37
N ASP A 13 -50.31 -43.86 -14.37
CA ASP A 13 -49.15 -43.40 -15.18
C ASP A 13 -49.64 -42.18 -16.04
N ALA A 14 -48.71 -41.41 -16.64
CA ALA A 14 -48.90 -40.39 -17.72
C ALA A 14 -49.96 -39.26 -17.60
N GLU A 15 -49.55 -37.99 -17.81
CA GLU A 15 -49.88 -37.19 -19.03
C GLU A 15 -49.33 -35.74 -18.97
N GLU A 16 -49.39 -35.04 -20.10
CA GLU A 16 -48.69 -33.78 -20.42
C GLU A 16 -49.35 -32.47 -19.94
N HIS A 17 -48.60 -31.37 -20.13
CA HIS A 17 -49.03 -29.96 -20.14
C HIS A 17 -49.52 -29.31 -18.83
N GLY A 18 -48.71 -28.36 -18.33
CA GLY A 18 -49.13 -27.45 -17.26
C GLY A 18 -48.16 -26.29 -17.03
N SER A 19 -48.51 -25.11 -17.55
CA SER A 19 -47.91 -23.80 -17.20
C SER A 19 -47.54 -23.68 -15.72
N LEU A 20 -46.24 -23.50 -15.41
CA LEU A 20 -45.77 -23.20 -14.06
C LEU A 20 -46.22 -21.79 -13.63
N HIS A 21 -47.42 -21.71 -13.06
CA HIS A 21 -47.80 -20.60 -12.20
C HIS A 21 -46.83 -20.55 -11.01
N MET A 22 -45.99 -19.51 -10.97
CA MET A 22 -45.29 -19.16 -9.74
C MET A 22 -46.32 -18.84 -8.65
N ASN A 23 -46.27 -19.59 -7.55
CA ASN A 23 -47.17 -19.40 -6.43
C ASN A 23 -47.03 -17.98 -5.84
N ALA A 24 -48.17 -17.32 -5.64
CA ALA A 24 -48.27 -15.93 -5.20
C ALA A 24 -47.72 -15.62 -3.79
N ALA A 25 -47.14 -16.61 -3.10
CA ALA A 25 -46.49 -16.43 -1.79
C ALA A 25 -45.16 -15.65 -1.85
N ALA A 26 -44.55 -15.50 -3.03
CA ALA A 26 -43.37 -14.64 -3.22
C ALA A 26 -43.73 -13.16 -3.47
N ALA A 27 -44.99 -12.85 -3.79
CA ALA A 27 -45.42 -11.49 -4.12
C ALA A 27 -45.78 -10.65 -2.88
N GLU A 28 -46.25 -11.27 -1.79
CA GLU A 28 -46.54 -10.56 -0.52
C GLU A 28 -45.28 -10.28 0.33
N ALA A 29 -44.13 -10.88 0.00
CA ALA A 29 -42.84 -10.54 0.59
C ALA A 29 -42.18 -9.29 -0.05
N ALA A 30 -42.76 -8.77 -1.15
CA ALA A 30 -42.22 -7.64 -1.90
C ALA A 30 -42.85 -6.28 -1.54
N THR A 31 -43.62 -6.20 -0.45
CA THR A 31 -44.39 -5.01 -0.06
C THR A 31 -44.05 -4.42 1.32
N GLU A 32 -42.89 -4.74 1.91
CA GLU A 32 -42.34 -4.03 3.08
C GLU A 32 -40.84 -3.68 2.94
N THR A 33 -40.51 -2.78 2.01
CA THR A 33 -39.22 -2.06 2.01
C THR A 33 -39.42 -0.55 2.04
N SER A 34 -40.13 -0.05 3.06
CA SER A 34 -40.28 1.38 3.36
C SER A 34 -39.30 1.88 4.44
N GLY A 35 -38.49 0.98 5.04
CA GLY A 35 -37.51 1.31 6.07
C GLY A 35 -36.28 2.03 5.52
N GLY A 36 -35.90 3.14 6.17
CA GLY A 36 -34.62 3.81 5.94
C GLY A 36 -33.41 2.97 6.35
N VAL A 37 -32.20 3.44 6.05
CA VAL A 37 -30.95 2.87 6.59
C VAL A 37 -30.73 3.36 8.02
N ARG A 38 -30.48 2.45 8.95
CA ARG A 38 -30.39 2.74 10.38
C ARG A 38 -28.94 3.05 10.73
N VAL A 39 -28.69 4.27 11.19
CA VAL A 39 -27.33 4.76 11.47
C VAL A 39 -27.20 5.13 12.94
N VAL A 40 -26.20 4.60 13.63
CA VAL A 40 -25.86 4.96 15.02
C VAL A 40 -24.53 5.69 15.06
N PHE A 41 -24.53 6.87 15.69
CA PHE A 41 -23.33 7.63 16.02
C PHE A 41 -23.11 7.62 17.54
N LEU A 42 -21.96 7.09 17.96
CA LEU A 42 -21.50 7.08 19.34
C LEU A 42 -20.28 7.99 19.46
N GLY A 43 -20.32 9.03 20.29
CA GLY A 43 -19.16 9.91 20.46
C GLY A 43 -19.38 11.03 21.47
N ASN A 44 -18.57 12.08 21.44
CA ASN A 44 -18.57 13.13 22.48
C ASN A 44 -19.08 14.49 21.95
N SER A 45 -18.58 15.61 22.50
CA SER A 45 -19.01 16.97 22.12
C SER A 45 -18.78 17.29 20.64
N ILE A 46 -17.79 16.68 19.99
CA ILE A 46 -17.58 16.81 18.53
C ILE A 46 -18.74 16.16 17.75
N THR A 47 -19.37 15.13 18.31
CA THR A 47 -20.49 14.37 17.73
C THR A 47 -21.83 15.02 17.98
N LEU A 48 -22.10 15.40 19.23
CA LEU A 48 -23.34 16.07 19.64
C LEU A 48 -23.12 16.76 20.98
N HIS A 49 -23.50 18.03 21.10
CA HIS A 49 -23.52 18.72 22.39
C HIS A 49 -24.75 19.63 22.51
N SER A 50 -25.48 19.50 23.62
CA SER A 50 -26.64 20.34 23.96
C SER A 50 -26.25 21.80 24.22
N VAL A 51 -27.24 22.69 24.21
CA VAL A 51 -27.06 24.12 24.52
C VAL A 51 -26.36 24.34 25.88
N LEU A 52 -25.27 25.11 25.89
CA LEU A 52 -24.51 25.47 27.09
C LEU A 52 -24.05 26.94 27.01
N PRO A 53 -24.91 27.91 27.41
CA PRO A 53 -24.66 29.33 27.21
C PRO A 53 -23.43 29.86 27.96
N SER A 54 -23.04 29.23 29.06
CA SER A 54 -21.86 29.58 29.87
C SER A 54 -20.54 29.48 29.11
N ILE A 55 -20.47 28.66 28.06
CA ILE A 55 -19.31 28.56 27.14
C ILE A 55 -19.59 29.21 25.77
N GLY A 56 -20.70 29.94 25.63
CA GLY A 56 -21.12 30.55 24.37
C GLY A 56 -21.62 29.55 23.31
N TRP A 57 -22.00 28.34 23.69
CA TRP A 57 -22.55 27.34 22.79
C TRP A 57 -24.08 27.32 22.86
N MET A 58 -24.74 27.63 21.73
CA MET A 58 -26.21 27.85 21.67
C MET A 58 -26.94 26.87 20.75
N ASN A 59 -26.28 25.77 20.36
CA ASN A 59 -26.75 24.85 19.32
C ASN A 59 -26.85 23.41 19.84
N GLU A 60 -27.48 22.51 19.07
CA GLU A 60 -27.69 21.10 19.41
C GLU A 60 -27.19 20.17 18.29
N TRP A 61 -25.89 20.25 18.01
CA TRP A 61 -25.18 19.44 17.00
C TRP A 61 -23.70 19.32 17.37
N GLY A 62 -22.84 18.82 16.49
CA GLY A 62 -21.40 18.71 16.72
C GLY A 62 -20.74 20.06 17.05
N MET A 63 -20.05 20.14 18.19
CA MET A 63 -19.55 21.41 18.74
C MET A 63 -18.58 22.11 17.79
N ALA A 64 -18.79 23.43 17.66
CA ALA A 64 -18.05 24.38 16.82
C ALA A 64 -18.25 24.29 15.29
N ALA A 65 -19.08 23.36 14.78
CA ALA A 65 -19.65 23.50 13.44
C ALA A 65 -20.58 24.72 13.36
N SER A 66 -20.50 25.51 12.28
CA SER A 66 -21.26 26.77 12.17
C SER A 66 -22.77 26.54 12.00
N ALA A 67 -23.18 25.36 11.54
CA ALA A 67 -24.55 24.95 11.29
C ALA A 67 -24.64 23.41 11.34
N ALA A 68 -25.83 22.87 11.63
CA ALA A 68 -26.04 21.43 11.79
C ALA A 68 -25.60 20.65 10.54
N GLU A 69 -25.98 21.11 9.34
CA GLU A 69 -25.66 20.47 8.08
C GLU A 69 -24.15 20.41 7.76
N LYS A 70 -23.31 21.13 8.51
CA LYS A 70 -21.85 21.17 8.37
C LYS A 70 -21.10 20.39 9.45
N ASP A 71 -21.78 19.86 10.47
CA ASP A 71 -21.12 18.93 11.39
C ASP A 71 -20.82 17.60 10.69
N TYR A 72 -19.88 16.83 11.24
CA TYR A 72 -19.48 15.58 10.59
C TYR A 72 -20.61 14.54 10.58
N VAL A 73 -21.54 14.57 11.54
CA VAL A 73 -22.64 13.60 11.66
C VAL A 73 -23.61 13.75 10.50
N HIS A 74 -24.04 14.98 10.20
CA HIS A 74 -24.94 15.27 9.08
C HIS A 74 -24.24 15.11 7.73
N LEU A 75 -22.93 15.40 7.65
CA LEU A 75 -22.12 15.16 6.44
C LEU A 75 -21.96 13.66 6.14
N VAL A 76 -21.65 12.84 7.15
CA VAL A 76 -21.57 11.38 7.01
C VAL A 76 -22.94 10.78 6.72
N THR A 77 -24.01 11.26 7.38
CA THR A 77 -25.39 10.85 7.10
C THR A 77 -25.73 11.05 5.62
N ARG A 78 -25.52 12.26 5.06
CA ARG A 78 -25.76 12.52 3.63
C ARG A 78 -24.85 11.70 2.71
N GLY A 79 -23.64 11.33 3.16
CA GLY A 79 -22.78 10.39 2.47
C GLY A 79 -23.41 9.00 2.39
N ILE A 80 -23.83 8.43 3.53
CA ILE A 80 -24.52 7.14 3.61
C ILE A 80 -25.80 7.15 2.75
N GLU A 81 -26.61 8.21 2.83
CA GLU A 81 -27.84 8.33 2.01
C GLU A 81 -27.53 8.34 0.50
N ARG A 82 -26.42 8.97 0.10
CA ARG A 82 -25.95 9.00 -1.30
C ARG A 82 -25.44 7.62 -1.75
N GLU A 83 -24.58 6.97 -0.97
CA GLU A 83 -24.00 5.66 -1.34
C GLU A 83 -25.05 4.53 -1.32
N THR A 84 -26.07 4.62 -0.46
CA THR A 84 -27.11 3.58 -0.34
C THR A 84 -28.39 3.86 -1.12
N GLY A 85 -28.59 5.09 -1.61
CA GLY A 85 -29.84 5.55 -2.23
C GLY A 85 -31.06 5.55 -1.30
N ARG A 86 -30.86 5.35 0.02
CA ARG A 86 -31.92 5.21 1.04
C ARG A 86 -31.78 6.32 2.08
N ARG A 87 -32.91 6.90 2.50
CA ARG A 87 -32.95 7.88 3.60
C ARG A 87 -32.49 7.25 4.91
N ALA A 88 -31.76 7.99 5.74
CA ALA A 88 -31.29 7.50 7.03
C ALA A 88 -32.29 7.74 8.18
N ASP A 89 -32.43 6.76 9.08
CA ASP A 89 -32.94 6.94 10.45
C ASP A 89 -31.74 6.95 11.39
N VAL A 90 -31.48 8.10 12.01
CA VAL A 90 -30.22 8.38 12.70
C VAL A 90 -30.44 8.46 14.21
N ARG A 91 -29.64 7.71 14.96
CA ARG A 91 -29.54 7.80 16.43
C ARG A 91 -28.16 8.30 16.81
N ILE A 92 -28.10 9.31 17.66
CA ILE A 92 -26.85 9.92 18.11
C ILE A 92 -26.81 9.85 19.63
N ARG A 93 -25.69 9.39 20.19
CA ARG A 93 -25.46 9.32 21.65
C ARG A 93 -24.18 10.05 22.00
N ASN A 94 -24.28 10.99 22.95
CA ASN A 94 -23.12 11.53 23.63
C ASN A 94 -22.66 10.54 24.72
N LEU A 95 -21.40 10.11 24.64
CA LEU A 95 -20.72 9.15 25.50
C LEU A 95 -19.53 9.79 26.25
N ALA A 96 -19.58 11.10 26.51
CA ALA A 96 -18.54 11.76 27.30
C ALA A 96 -18.49 11.26 28.76
N ASP A 97 -19.53 10.57 29.23
CA ASP A 97 -19.56 9.86 30.52
C ASP A 97 -18.86 8.48 30.45
N PHE A 98 -19.04 7.71 29.38
CA PHE A 98 -18.20 6.54 29.08
C PHE A 98 -16.73 6.95 29.03
N GLU A 99 -16.38 8.00 28.30
CA GLU A 99 -14.99 8.43 28.17
C GLU A 99 -14.35 8.77 29.52
N ARG A 100 -15.08 9.47 30.41
CA ARG A 100 -14.59 9.87 31.74
C ARG A 100 -14.58 8.70 32.75
N GLY A 101 -15.40 7.67 32.53
CA GLY A 101 -15.69 6.60 33.50
C GLY A 101 -15.59 5.17 32.95
N PHE A 102 -14.80 4.94 31.89
CA PHE A 102 -14.82 3.70 31.10
C PHE A 102 -14.59 2.40 31.88
N LYS A 103 -13.93 2.46 33.05
CA LYS A 103 -13.64 1.30 33.91
C LYS A 103 -14.91 0.70 34.53
N ASP A 104 -15.83 1.56 34.95
CA ASP A 104 -17.03 1.22 35.73
C ASP A 104 -18.34 1.50 34.94
N TYR A 105 -18.23 1.65 33.62
CA TYR A 105 -19.35 2.06 32.77
C TYR A 105 -20.40 0.95 32.60
N ASP A 106 -21.67 1.32 32.77
CA ASP A 106 -22.81 0.43 32.50
C ASP A 106 -23.14 0.37 31.01
N PHE A 107 -22.61 -0.65 30.34
CA PHE A 107 -22.89 -0.96 28.94
C PHE A 107 -24.37 -1.27 28.64
N GLY A 108 -25.20 -1.56 29.65
CA GLY A 108 -26.64 -1.74 29.49
C GLY A 108 -27.37 -0.49 29.02
N ARG A 109 -26.77 0.69 29.21
CA ARG A 109 -27.32 2.00 28.80
C ARG A 109 -27.39 2.21 27.29
N GLU A 110 -26.66 1.40 26.51
CA GLU A 110 -26.63 1.45 25.05
C GLU A 110 -27.47 0.34 24.40
N LYS A 111 -28.24 -0.41 25.22
CA LYS A 111 -29.09 -1.50 24.73
C LYS A 111 -30.15 -1.03 23.74
N ASP A 112 -30.73 0.16 23.91
CA ASP A 112 -31.71 0.72 22.98
C ASP A 112 -31.12 0.96 21.58
N LEU A 113 -29.85 1.37 21.51
CA LEU A 113 -29.13 1.55 20.24
C LEU A 113 -28.71 0.22 19.62
N ALA A 114 -28.36 -0.78 20.44
CA ALA A 114 -28.08 -2.13 19.96
C ALA A 114 -29.35 -2.86 19.49
N ASP A 115 -30.50 -2.59 20.12
CA ASP A 115 -31.81 -3.13 19.75
C ASP A 115 -32.43 -2.40 18.54
N PHE A 116 -32.10 -1.13 18.33
CA PHE A 116 -32.33 -0.42 17.06
C PHE A 116 -31.63 -1.12 15.87
N ASN A 117 -30.63 -1.95 16.17
CA ASN A 117 -30.02 -2.92 15.26
C ASN A 117 -29.45 -2.23 14.00
N PRO A 118 -28.47 -1.30 14.15
CA PRO A 118 -28.02 -0.44 13.06
C PRO A 118 -27.53 -1.21 11.83
N ASP A 119 -27.72 -0.60 10.66
CA ASP A 119 -27.06 -0.98 9.41
C ASP A 119 -25.65 -0.36 9.36
N PHE A 120 -25.46 0.83 9.95
CA PHE A 120 -24.17 1.55 10.06
C PHE A 120 -23.86 2.02 11.47
N LEU A 121 -22.59 1.90 11.90
CA LEU A 121 -22.12 2.32 13.24
C LEU A 121 -20.86 3.18 13.14
N VAL A 122 -20.93 4.43 13.60
CA VAL A 122 -19.79 5.34 13.70
C VAL A 122 -19.44 5.57 15.16
N VAL A 123 -18.23 5.15 15.57
CA VAL A 123 -17.72 5.35 16.93
C VAL A 123 -16.61 6.41 16.90
N ALA A 124 -16.73 7.44 17.71
CA ALA A 124 -15.96 8.68 17.62
C ALA A 124 -15.61 9.18 19.02
N LEU A 125 -14.62 8.51 19.63
CA LEU A 125 -14.31 8.59 21.05
C LEU A 125 -12.87 9.06 21.32
N GLY A 126 -12.59 9.29 22.60
CA GLY A 126 -11.24 9.45 23.15
C GLY A 126 -10.99 10.84 23.76
N GLU A 127 -11.72 11.86 23.33
CA GLU A 127 -11.43 13.25 23.73
C GLU A 127 -11.52 13.48 25.24
N ASN A 128 -12.59 13.03 25.92
CA ASN A 128 -12.72 13.20 27.38
C ASN A 128 -12.07 12.07 28.19
N VAL A 129 -11.39 11.11 27.55
CA VAL A 129 -10.72 10.01 28.24
C VAL A 129 -9.54 10.56 29.07
N PRO A 130 -9.35 10.15 30.33
CA PRO A 130 -8.17 10.49 31.11
C PRO A 130 -6.85 10.12 30.42
N ALA A 131 -5.73 10.66 30.90
CA ALA A 131 -4.42 10.26 30.42
C ALA A 131 -4.14 8.79 30.77
N LEU A 132 -3.80 7.97 29.77
CA LEU A 132 -3.55 6.53 29.93
C LEU A 132 -2.08 6.27 30.30
N GLN A 133 -1.74 6.56 31.56
CA GLN A 133 -0.35 6.60 32.02
C GLN A 133 0.24 5.19 32.10
N THR A 134 -0.49 4.22 32.64
CA THR A 134 0.01 2.84 32.84
C THR A 134 -0.43 1.87 31.74
N GLY A 135 0.25 0.72 31.63
CA GLY A 135 -0.17 -0.36 30.73
C GLY A 135 -1.54 -0.94 31.08
N GLU A 136 -1.86 -1.03 32.38
CA GLU A 136 -3.17 -1.48 32.87
C GLU A 136 -4.31 -0.54 32.44
N GLU A 137 -4.10 0.78 32.51
CA GLU A 137 -5.09 1.77 32.07
C GLU A 137 -5.35 1.71 30.56
N ARG A 138 -4.29 1.48 29.77
CA ARG A 138 -4.40 1.31 28.31
C ARG A 138 -5.20 0.06 27.97
N LEU A 139 -4.88 -1.08 28.59
CA LEU A 139 -5.62 -2.34 28.42
C LEU A 139 -7.08 -2.20 28.87
N ALA A 140 -7.33 -1.58 30.03
CA ALA A 140 -8.69 -1.34 30.51
C ALA A 140 -9.52 -0.44 29.56
N PHE A 141 -8.90 0.58 28.95
CA PHE A 141 -9.58 1.41 27.96
C PHE A 141 -9.87 0.66 26.66
N ARG A 142 -8.88 -0.10 26.12
CA ARG A 142 -9.11 -1.01 24.99
C ARG A 142 -10.26 -1.97 25.26
N ASP A 143 -10.27 -2.61 26.43
CA ASP A 143 -11.26 -3.63 26.79
C ASP A 143 -12.66 -3.01 27.00
N ALA A 144 -12.74 -1.77 27.49
CA ALA A 144 -13.99 -1.02 27.56
C ALA A 144 -14.53 -0.67 26.15
N VAL A 145 -13.68 -0.21 25.23
CA VAL A 145 -14.08 0.04 23.83
C VAL A 145 -14.48 -1.26 23.14
N LYS A 146 -13.76 -2.36 23.38
CA LYS A 146 -14.09 -3.70 22.87
C LYS A 146 -15.46 -4.18 23.36
N LYS A 147 -15.78 -3.99 24.65
CA LYS A 147 -17.11 -4.30 25.22
C LYS A 147 -18.22 -3.44 24.62
N LEU A 148 -17.97 -2.15 24.39
CA LEU A 148 -18.92 -1.26 23.72
C LEU A 148 -19.23 -1.75 22.30
N LEU A 149 -18.20 -2.03 21.50
CA LEU A 149 -18.34 -2.55 20.14
C LEU A 149 -19.08 -3.90 20.14
N ALA A 150 -18.72 -4.84 21.01
CA ALA A 150 -19.34 -6.16 21.11
C ALA A 150 -20.88 -6.11 21.29
N GLY A 151 -21.42 -5.07 21.92
CA GLY A 151 -22.88 -4.88 22.07
C GLY A 151 -23.64 -4.80 20.74
N PHE A 152 -22.96 -4.36 19.67
CA PHE A 152 -23.51 -4.18 18.32
C PHE A 152 -23.11 -5.30 17.33
N MET A 153 -22.09 -6.11 17.64
CA MET A 153 -21.53 -7.12 16.74
C MET A 153 -22.20 -8.49 16.94
N ARG A 154 -23.41 -8.67 16.37
CA ARG A 154 -24.22 -9.89 16.50
C ARG A 154 -24.15 -10.73 15.22
N GLU A 155 -23.97 -12.06 15.33
CA GLU A 155 -23.71 -12.99 14.19
C GLU A 155 -24.65 -12.88 12.96
N ARG A 156 -25.88 -12.38 13.14
CA ARG A 156 -26.88 -12.24 12.07
C ARG A 156 -27.21 -10.79 11.71
N SER A 157 -26.56 -9.81 12.33
CA SER A 157 -26.90 -8.40 12.19
C SER A 157 -25.75 -7.47 12.65
N THR A 158 -24.57 -7.67 12.06
CA THR A 158 -23.39 -6.82 12.29
C THR A 158 -23.46 -5.56 11.42
N PRO A 159 -23.39 -4.34 11.97
CA PRO A 159 -23.37 -3.10 11.18
C PRO A 159 -22.07 -2.94 10.39
N ILE A 160 -22.13 -2.23 9.27
CA ILE A 160 -20.94 -1.65 8.65
C ILE A 160 -20.44 -0.54 9.58
N ALA A 161 -19.25 -0.73 10.17
CA ALA A 161 -18.78 0.12 11.24
C ALA A 161 -17.46 0.83 10.93
N VAL A 162 -17.16 1.91 11.64
CA VAL A 162 -15.88 2.60 11.63
C VAL A 162 -15.59 3.20 13.01
N VAL A 163 -14.32 3.16 13.44
CA VAL A 163 -13.85 3.85 14.64
C VAL A 163 -12.97 5.04 14.22
N ARG A 164 -13.37 6.24 14.58
CA ARG A 164 -12.67 7.50 14.34
C ARG A 164 -11.75 7.78 15.55
N GLY A 165 -10.49 8.14 15.28
CA GLY A 165 -9.49 8.48 16.31
C GLY A 165 -9.74 9.81 17.01
N VAL A 166 -8.89 10.21 17.94
CA VAL A 166 -9.04 11.53 18.57
C VAL A 166 -8.75 12.65 17.57
N PHE A 167 -9.49 13.75 17.66
CA PHE A 167 -9.16 14.97 16.93
C PHE A 167 -7.91 15.62 17.53
N TRP A 168 -7.84 15.78 18.85
CA TRP A 168 -6.61 16.22 19.52
C TRP A 168 -5.68 15.04 19.76
N LYS A 169 -4.64 14.92 18.93
CA LYS A 169 -3.74 13.78 18.81
C LYS A 169 -3.31 13.17 20.15
N ASN A 170 -3.49 11.85 20.29
CA ASN A 170 -2.97 11.07 21.41
C ASN A 170 -2.74 9.62 20.98
N ASP A 171 -1.48 9.26 20.77
CA ASP A 171 -1.10 7.98 20.18
C ASP A 171 -1.59 6.76 20.99
N TRP A 172 -1.64 6.86 22.33
CA TRP A 172 -2.14 5.77 23.17
C TRP A 172 -3.65 5.58 23.10
N LYS A 173 -4.43 6.67 23.06
CA LYS A 173 -5.90 6.58 22.89
C LYS A 173 -6.24 6.00 21.52
N ASP A 174 -5.59 6.51 20.47
CA ASP A 174 -5.78 6.01 19.11
C ASP A 174 -5.39 4.54 18.98
N ALA A 175 -4.22 4.14 19.50
CA ALA A 175 -3.79 2.74 19.47
C ALA A 175 -4.76 1.80 20.20
N MET A 176 -5.32 2.19 21.35
CA MET A 176 -6.25 1.34 22.10
C MET A 176 -7.62 1.23 21.43
N MET A 177 -8.12 2.31 20.82
CA MET A 177 -9.34 2.28 20.01
C MET A 177 -9.15 1.47 18.72
N ALA A 178 -8.01 1.61 18.04
CA ALA A 178 -7.68 0.87 16.84
C ALA A 178 -7.57 -0.65 17.09
N HIS A 179 -6.93 -1.05 18.19
CA HIS A 179 -6.82 -2.44 18.61
C HIS A 179 -8.21 -3.02 18.94
N ALA A 180 -9.03 -2.29 19.69
CA ALA A 180 -10.40 -2.72 20.00
C ALA A 180 -11.28 -2.84 18.74
N ALA A 181 -11.08 -1.99 17.74
CA ALA A 181 -11.75 -2.05 16.43
C ALA A 181 -11.31 -3.26 15.61
N SER A 182 -10.00 -3.59 15.59
CA SER A 182 -9.46 -4.66 14.77
C SER A 182 -9.96 -6.05 15.15
N ASP A 183 -10.30 -6.28 16.43
CA ASP A 183 -10.91 -7.54 16.90
C ASP A 183 -12.24 -7.88 16.20
N PHE A 184 -12.91 -6.87 15.62
CA PHE A 184 -14.16 -7.00 14.87
C PHE A 184 -13.99 -6.69 13.37
N SER A 185 -12.74 -6.62 12.89
CA SER A 185 -12.39 -6.16 11.52
C SER A 185 -12.91 -4.75 11.18
N ILE A 186 -13.12 -3.88 12.18
CA ILE A 186 -13.64 -2.53 11.98
C ILE A 186 -12.47 -1.59 11.61
N PRO A 187 -12.57 -0.81 10.50
CA PRO A 187 -11.54 0.14 10.13
C PRO A 187 -11.39 1.26 11.18
N PHE A 188 -10.14 1.57 11.51
CA PHE A 188 -9.79 2.68 12.39
C PHE A 188 -9.24 3.87 11.58
N VAL A 189 -9.95 4.99 11.63
CA VAL A 189 -9.70 6.20 10.85
C VAL A 189 -9.02 7.26 11.74
N PRO A 190 -7.72 7.57 11.53
CA PRO A 190 -7.02 8.59 12.31
C PRO A 190 -7.49 9.99 11.93
N THR A 191 -7.52 10.90 12.92
CA THR A 191 -7.86 12.32 12.75
C THR A 191 -6.95 13.29 13.50
N GLY A 192 -5.94 12.79 14.22
CA GLY A 192 -5.06 13.63 15.06
C GLY A 192 -4.30 14.71 14.27
N ASP A 193 -3.92 14.41 13.03
CA ASP A 193 -3.28 15.36 12.10
C ASP A 193 -4.22 16.49 11.64
N LEU A 194 -5.54 16.24 11.59
CA LEU A 194 -6.53 17.30 11.40
C LEU A 194 -6.57 18.21 12.62
N GLY A 195 -6.44 17.68 13.84
CA GLY A 195 -6.35 18.50 15.03
C GLY A 195 -5.06 19.29 15.12
N ASP A 196 -3.94 18.75 14.65
CA ASP A 196 -2.65 19.46 14.66
C ASP A 196 -2.62 20.68 13.72
N ASP A 197 -3.39 20.67 12.61
CA ASP A 197 -3.58 21.82 11.72
C ASP A 197 -4.54 22.89 12.32
N PRO A 198 -4.07 24.10 12.67
CA PRO A 198 -4.93 25.16 13.21
C PRO A 198 -6.06 25.58 12.27
N SER A 199 -5.92 25.40 10.94
CA SER A 199 -6.93 25.76 9.94
C SER A 199 -8.13 24.81 9.92
N MET A 200 -8.04 23.65 10.58
CA MET A 200 -9.17 22.72 10.77
C MET A 200 -9.97 23.04 12.03
N ARG A 201 -9.41 23.82 12.96
CA ARG A 201 -10.06 24.23 14.23
C ARG A 201 -10.94 25.46 14.03
N ALA A 202 -11.92 25.65 14.91
CA ALA A 202 -12.75 26.87 14.96
C ALA A 202 -12.05 28.07 15.64
N THR A 203 -10.73 28.18 15.45
CA THR A 203 -9.90 29.16 16.15
C THR A 203 -10.25 30.58 15.70
N GLY A 204 -10.51 31.48 16.66
CA GLY A 204 -10.97 32.84 16.40
C GLY A 204 -12.47 33.00 16.14
N LEU A 205 -13.23 31.90 15.98
CA LEU A 205 -14.69 31.97 15.74
C LEU A 205 -15.51 32.05 17.05
N PHE A 206 -14.98 31.52 18.15
CA PHE A 206 -15.64 31.49 19.46
C PHE A 206 -14.79 32.17 20.54
N LYS A 207 -15.45 32.91 21.44
CA LYS A 207 -14.78 33.54 22.60
C LYS A 207 -14.26 32.53 23.62
N HIS A 208 -14.97 31.42 23.80
CA HIS A 208 -14.53 30.35 24.69
C HIS A 208 -13.47 29.50 23.99
N THR A 209 -12.23 29.54 24.51
CA THR A 209 -11.08 28.85 23.93
C THR A 209 -11.29 27.35 23.76
N GLY A 210 -12.01 26.71 24.69
CA GLY A 210 -12.38 25.30 24.58
C GLY A 210 -13.30 24.99 23.39
N VAL A 211 -14.22 25.90 23.03
CA VAL A 211 -15.07 25.72 21.84
C VAL A 211 -14.26 26.03 20.57
N ALA A 212 -13.43 27.08 20.60
CA ALA A 212 -12.56 27.45 19.48
C ALA A 212 -11.49 26.39 19.13
N ALA A 213 -11.19 25.47 20.04
CA ALA A 213 -10.25 24.36 19.84
C ALA A 213 -10.86 23.14 19.13
N HIS A 214 -12.20 23.04 19.06
CA HIS A 214 -12.91 21.98 18.33
C HIS A 214 -12.75 22.15 16.80
N PRO A 215 -13.00 21.10 16.00
CA PRO A 215 -13.05 21.22 14.55
C PRO A 215 -14.10 22.25 14.12
N GLY A 216 -13.70 23.22 13.30
CA GLY A 216 -14.63 24.08 12.56
C GLY A 216 -15.14 23.35 11.31
N ASP A 217 -15.95 24.03 10.48
CA ASP A 217 -16.54 23.48 9.25
C ASP A 217 -15.55 22.67 8.39
N LYS A 218 -14.32 23.16 8.21
CA LYS A 218 -13.27 22.49 7.43
C LYS A 218 -12.81 21.18 8.10
N GLY A 219 -12.58 21.19 9.42
CA GLY A 219 -12.21 20.01 10.19
C GLY A 219 -13.33 18.97 10.27
N MET A 220 -14.59 19.43 10.39
CA MET A 220 -15.77 18.57 10.33
C MET A 220 -15.91 17.90 8.96
N ALA A 221 -15.72 18.64 7.87
CA ALA A 221 -15.74 18.10 6.51
C ALA A 221 -14.61 17.09 6.24
N ALA A 222 -13.39 17.39 6.67
CA ALA A 222 -12.26 16.46 6.56
C ALA A 222 -12.48 15.18 7.40
N THR A 223 -13.04 15.31 8.60
CA THR A 223 -13.41 14.18 9.47
C THR A 223 -14.49 13.31 8.82
N ALA A 224 -15.54 13.93 8.28
CA ALA A 224 -16.63 13.22 7.59
C ALA A 224 -16.14 12.44 6.36
N ALA A 225 -15.26 13.04 5.56
CA ALA A 225 -14.70 12.40 4.37
C ALA A 225 -13.96 11.10 4.72
N ARG A 226 -13.12 11.11 5.77
CA ARG A 226 -12.39 9.91 6.21
C ARG A 226 -13.29 8.86 6.88
N ILE A 227 -14.33 9.28 7.62
CA ILE A 227 -15.34 8.36 8.16
C ILE A 227 -16.05 7.64 7.02
N LEU A 228 -16.43 8.35 5.95
CA LEU A 228 -17.06 7.75 4.77
C LEU A 228 -16.14 6.79 4.02
N GLU A 229 -14.84 7.11 3.89
CA GLU A 229 -13.83 6.17 3.35
C GLU A 229 -13.69 4.91 4.22
N GLY A 230 -13.82 5.01 5.54
CA GLY A 230 -13.85 3.87 6.44
C GLY A 230 -15.14 3.02 6.34
N LEU A 231 -16.31 3.65 6.16
CA LEU A 231 -17.58 2.93 5.98
C LEU A 231 -17.72 2.30 4.58
N PHE A 232 -17.17 2.96 3.56
CA PHE A 232 -17.22 2.55 2.17
C PHE A 232 -15.81 2.50 1.60
N PRO A 233 -14.96 1.55 2.06
CA PRO A 233 -13.65 1.34 1.45
C PRO A 233 -13.86 0.99 -0.02
N LYS A 234 -13.09 1.64 -0.91
CA LYS A 234 -13.17 1.34 -2.35
C LYS A 234 -12.93 -0.15 -2.56
N ALA A 235 -13.83 -0.80 -3.31
CA ALA A 235 -13.66 -2.18 -3.69
C ALA A 235 -12.33 -2.36 -4.46
N SER A 236 -11.77 -3.57 -4.39
CA SER A 236 -10.61 -3.98 -5.21
C SER A 236 -10.88 -3.89 -6.72
N GLY A 237 -12.15 -3.85 -7.12
CA GLY A 237 -12.60 -4.05 -8.49
C GLY A 237 -12.65 -5.53 -8.92
N TYR A 238 -12.46 -6.47 -7.99
CA TYR A 238 -12.30 -7.91 -8.29
C TYR A 238 -12.93 -8.84 -7.24
N GLU A 239 -13.79 -9.75 -7.70
CA GLU A 239 -14.11 -11.01 -7.05
C GLU A 239 -13.14 -12.10 -7.56
N VAL A 240 -12.55 -12.91 -6.67
CA VAL A 240 -11.62 -13.98 -7.07
C VAL A 240 -11.95 -15.29 -6.36
N TRP A 241 -11.75 -16.41 -7.05
CA TRP A 241 -11.78 -17.75 -6.51
C TRP A 241 -10.46 -18.47 -6.78
N ASP A 242 -9.87 -19.05 -5.74
CA ASP A 242 -8.65 -19.87 -5.74
C ASP A 242 -9.06 -21.34 -5.58
N ASP A 243 -8.80 -22.16 -6.61
CA ASP A 243 -9.29 -23.54 -6.74
C ASP A 243 -10.78 -23.70 -6.35
N GLY A 244 -11.60 -22.74 -6.79
CA GLY A 244 -13.04 -22.69 -6.57
C GLY A 244 -13.49 -22.08 -5.22
N ARG A 245 -12.56 -21.76 -4.31
CA ARG A 245 -12.87 -21.13 -3.01
C ARG A 245 -12.78 -19.60 -3.13
N PRO A 246 -13.75 -18.83 -2.62
CA PRO A 246 -13.65 -17.36 -2.62
C PRO A 246 -12.37 -16.89 -1.90
N ALA A 247 -11.59 -16.04 -2.57
CA ALA A 247 -10.33 -15.51 -2.09
C ALA A 247 -10.45 -14.00 -1.82
N LYS A 248 -9.87 -13.54 -0.70
CA LYS A 248 -9.94 -12.13 -0.31
C LYS A 248 -8.94 -11.30 -1.10
N VAL A 249 -9.43 -10.33 -1.87
CA VAL A 249 -8.61 -9.30 -2.53
C VAL A 249 -8.59 -8.04 -1.67
N LEU A 250 -7.40 -7.51 -1.41
CA LEU A 250 -7.21 -6.21 -0.77
C LEU A 250 -7.24 -5.10 -1.82
N PRO A 251 -7.97 -3.99 -1.63
CA PRO A 251 -7.83 -2.82 -2.49
C PRO A 251 -6.48 -2.15 -2.23
N VAL A 252 -5.73 -1.85 -3.29
CA VAL A 252 -4.44 -1.13 -3.22
C VAL A 252 -4.47 0.13 -4.05
N ARG A 253 -4.02 1.25 -3.48
CA ARG A 253 -3.91 2.53 -4.19
C ARG A 253 -2.61 2.55 -5.00
N LEU A 254 -2.74 2.79 -6.30
CA LEU A 254 -1.65 2.81 -7.27
C LEU A 254 -1.57 4.19 -7.93
N SER A 255 -0.40 4.55 -8.48
CA SER A 255 -0.33 5.72 -9.37
C SER A 255 -1.14 5.41 -10.63
N ARG A 256 -2.02 6.31 -11.04
CA ARG A 256 -2.80 6.12 -12.27
C ARG A 256 -1.99 6.44 -13.53
N GLN A 257 -0.98 7.31 -13.41
CA GLN A 257 -0.23 7.83 -14.56
C GLN A 257 1.25 7.98 -14.23
N PRO A 258 2.17 7.88 -15.21
CA PRO A 258 3.60 8.12 -15.07
C PRO A 258 3.90 9.63 -15.01
N PHE A 259 3.35 10.30 -14.01
CA PHE A 259 3.49 11.73 -13.80
C PHE A 259 4.21 11.97 -12.47
N ASN A 260 5.45 12.49 -12.44
CA ASN A 260 6.26 12.58 -11.21
C ASN A 260 6.54 14.04 -10.77
N GLN A 261 6.77 14.25 -9.47
CA GLN A 261 7.19 15.53 -8.91
C GLN A 261 8.14 15.40 -7.72
N TRP A 262 9.36 15.88 -7.90
CA TRP A 262 10.37 15.94 -6.84
C TRP A 262 10.12 17.08 -5.85
N GLY A 263 10.41 16.85 -4.57
CA GLY A 263 10.39 17.88 -3.52
C GLY A 263 9.04 18.37 -3.03
N ALA A 264 7.93 17.87 -3.59
CA ALA A 264 6.59 18.27 -3.21
C ALA A 264 6.30 18.04 -1.72
N ASP A 265 5.72 19.06 -1.06
CA ASP A 265 5.17 19.02 0.29
C ASP A 265 3.76 18.39 0.34
N TYR A 266 3.23 17.98 -0.81
CA TYR A 266 1.97 17.26 -0.98
C TYR A 266 2.18 15.95 -1.74
N GLN A 267 1.11 15.15 -1.81
CA GLN A 267 1.04 13.91 -2.57
C GLN A 267 -0.13 13.96 -3.57
N ARG A 268 -0.12 13.01 -4.52
CA ARG A 268 -1.14 12.92 -5.59
C ARG A 268 -2.57 13.03 -5.04
N PRO A 269 -3.43 13.87 -5.65
CA PRO A 269 -4.87 13.81 -5.41
C PRO A 269 -5.46 12.47 -5.89
N MET A 270 -6.69 12.18 -5.48
CA MET A 270 -7.32 10.89 -5.75
C MET A 270 -7.54 10.61 -7.25
N ASP A 271 -7.70 11.65 -8.08
CA ASP A 271 -7.92 11.56 -9.53
C ASP A 271 -6.63 11.35 -10.34
N GLN A 272 -5.46 11.43 -9.70
CA GLN A 272 -4.16 11.00 -10.25
C GLN A 272 -3.73 9.62 -9.73
N THR A 273 -4.64 8.89 -9.09
CA THR A 273 -4.42 7.55 -8.56
C THR A 273 -5.60 6.65 -8.89
N GLU A 274 -5.38 5.36 -8.84
CA GLU A 274 -6.44 4.37 -9.03
C GLU A 274 -6.36 3.26 -8.00
N ILE A 275 -7.37 2.39 -7.99
CA ILE A 275 -7.41 1.22 -7.13
C ILE A 275 -7.20 0.00 -8.00
N GLY A 276 -6.21 -0.82 -7.64
CA GLY A 276 -6.06 -2.18 -8.10
C GLY A 276 -6.44 -3.17 -7.00
N GLY A 277 -6.39 -4.46 -7.34
CA GLY A 277 -6.49 -5.56 -6.39
C GLY A 277 -5.12 -6.10 -6.00
N LEU A 278 -4.99 -6.54 -4.75
CA LEU A 278 -3.88 -7.35 -4.25
C LEU A 278 -4.43 -8.64 -3.65
N LEU A 279 -4.15 -9.76 -4.30
CA LEU A 279 -4.43 -11.10 -3.82
C LEU A 279 -3.15 -11.70 -3.22
N LYS A 280 -3.25 -12.27 -2.01
CA LYS A 280 -2.16 -12.95 -1.32
C LYS A 280 -2.62 -14.30 -0.79
N PHE A 281 -1.86 -15.35 -1.04
CA PHE A 281 -2.08 -16.69 -0.50
C PHE A 281 -0.79 -17.52 -0.57
N GLU A 282 -0.81 -18.69 0.07
CA GLU A 282 0.29 -19.66 0.04
C GLU A 282 -0.08 -20.87 -0.83
N THR A 283 0.87 -21.38 -1.61
CA THR A 283 0.70 -22.61 -2.40
C THR A 283 1.99 -23.42 -2.47
N GLU A 284 1.88 -24.73 -2.69
CA GLU A 284 3.02 -25.64 -2.94
C GLU A 284 3.27 -25.88 -4.44
N GLY A 285 2.32 -25.52 -5.31
CA GLY A 285 2.34 -25.92 -6.71
C GLY A 285 1.44 -25.06 -7.60
N ALA A 286 0.80 -25.69 -8.58
CA ALA A 286 -0.12 -25.01 -9.47
C ALA A 286 -1.48 -24.75 -8.79
N THR A 287 -2.09 -23.60 -9.06
CA THR A 287 -3.45 -23.20 -8.63
C THR A 287 -4.21 -22.64 -9.82
N THR A 288 -5.52 -22.87 -9.89
CA THR A 288 -6.40 -22.23 -10.87
C THR A 288 -7.18 -21.09 -10.24
N LEU A 289 -6.94 -19.88 -10.74
CA LEU A 289 -7.68 -18.67 -10.37
C LEU A 289 -8.80 -18.42 -11.38
N ARG A 290 -9.99 -18.11 -10.85
CA ARG A 290 -11.11 -17.52 -11.59
C ARG A 290 -11.34 -16.12 -11.05
N VAL A 291 -11.39 -15.12 -11.92
CA VAL A 291 -11.44 -13.70 -11.57
C VAL A 291 -12.61 -13.06 -12.30
N ARG A 292 -13.47 -12.36 -11.55
CA ARG A 292 -14.55 -11.52 -12.09
C ARG A 292 -14.29 -10.07 -11.69
N PRO A 293 -13.93 -9.18 -12.62
CA PRO A 293 -13.86 -7.75 -12.35
C PRO A 293 -15.26 -7.12 -12.23
N ASP A 294 -15.36 -5.96 -11.59
CA ASP A 294 -16.58 -5.13 -11.54
C ASP A 294 -16.78 -4.23 -12.78
N ARG A 295 -15.91 -4.38 -13.78
CA ARG A 295 -15.88 -3.62 -15.04
C ARG A 295 -15.88 -4.53 -16.26
N THR A 296 -16.39 -4.04 -17.38
CA THR A 296 -16.24 -4.68 -18.69
C THR A 296 -14.79 -4.60 -19.18
N PHE A 297 -14.32 -5.64 -19.87
CA PHE A 297 -13.01 -5.69 -20.52
C PHE A 297 -13.05 -6.60 -21.76
N GLU A 298 -12.08 -6.47 -22.67
CA GLU A 298 -11.97 -7.31 -23.87
C GLU A 298 -10.78 -8.28 -23.80
N LYS A 299 -9.63 -7.82 -23.32
CA LYS A 299 -8.37 -8.55 -23.27
C LYS A 299 -7.93 -8.82 -21.84
N ALA A 300 -7.33 -9.98 -21.62
CA ALA A 300 -6.67 -10.33 -20.35
C ALA A 300 -5.24 -10.80 -20.62
N MET A 301 -4.30 -10.39 -19.77
CA MET A 301 -2.90 -10.81 -19.81
C MET A 301 -2.45 -11.20 -18.40
N VAL A 302 -1.61 -12.23 -18.27
CA VAL A 302 -0.95 -12.56 -16.99
C VAL A 302 0.57 -12.43 -17.16
N ARG A 303 1.18 -11.52 -16.41
CA ARG A 303 2.63 -11.29 -16.36
C ARG A 303 3.26 -11.94 -15.13
N PRO A 304 4.57 -12.28 -15.15
CA PRO A 304 5.47 -12.19 -16.30
C PRO A 304 5.12 -13.23 -17.38
N LEU A 305 5.27 -12.85 -18.65
CA LEU A 305 4.96 -13.69 -19.81
C LEU A 305 5.82 -14.96 -19.85
N SER A 306 7.01 -14.90 -19.25
CA SER A 306 7.93 -16.02 -19.05
C SER A 306 7.34 -17.16 -18.23
N ALA A 307 6.30 -16.91 -17.42
CA ALA A 307 5.55 -17.94 -16.73
C ALA A 307 4.67 -18.80 -17.66
N GLY A 308 4.43 -18.36 -18.89
CA GLY A 308 3.63 -19.09 -19.89
C GLY A 308 2.14 -19.21 -19.55
N VAL A 309 1.64 -18.41 -18.61
CA VAL A 309 0.23 -18.39 -18.19
C VAL A 309 -0.65 -17.85 -19.33
N LYS A 310 -1.73 -18.57 -19.66
CA LYS A 310 -2.66 -18.18 -20.71
C LYS A 310 -4.06 -17.98 -20.12
N PRO A 311 -4.50 -16.72 -19.93
CA PRO A 311 -5.86 -16.44 -19.50
C PRO A 311 -6.90 -16.80 -20.57
N VAL A 312 -8.02 -17.34 -20.11
CA VAL A 312 -9.22 -17.61 -20.92
C VAL A 312 -10.31 -16.67 -20.44
N VAL A 313 -10.85 -15.87 -21.37
CA VAL A 313 -11.95 -14.94 -21.10
C VAL A 313 -13.28 -15.57 -21.51
N ALA A 314 -14.25 -15.59 -20.60
CA ALA A 314 -15.61 -16.08 -20.86
C ALA A 314 -16.62 -15.38 -19.94
N GLU A 315 -17.77 -14.95 -20.48
CA GLU A 315 -18.91 -14.39 -19.71
C GLU A 315 -18.55 -13.21 -18.77
N GLY A 316 -17.52 -12.42 -19.11
CA GLY A 316 -17.04 -11.32 -18.26
C GLY A 316 -16.12 -11.77 -17.11
N GLU A 317 -15.60 -12.99 -17.17
CA GLU A 317 -14.62 -13.54 -16.23
C GLU A 317 -13.33 -13.94 -16.93
N VAL A 318 -12.25 -14.04 -16.16
CA VAL A 318 -10.95 -14.57 -16.59
C VAL A 318 -10.62 -15.80 -15.76
N THR A 319 -10.26 -16.90 -16.41
CA THR A 319 -9.74 -18.11 -15.74
C THR A 319 -8.33 -18.42 -16.23
N PHE A 320 -7.42 -18.74 -15.31
CA PHE A 320 -6.04 -19.13 -15.62
C PHE A 320 -5.43 -19.99 -14.52
N THR A 321 -4.44 -20.81 -14.87
CA THR A 321 -3.67 -21.61 -13.93
C THR A 321 -2.28 -21.01 -13.77
N LEU A 322 -1.91 -20.64 -12.54
CA LEU A 322 -0.54 -20.31 -12.18
C LEU A 322 0.26 -21.61 -12.04
N PRO A 323 1.44 -21.76 -12.68
CA PRO A 323 2.13 -23.05 -12.75
C PRO A 323 2.89 -23.45 -11.46
N ARG A 324 3.19 -22.47 -10.59
CA ARG A 324 4.02 -22.63 -9.39
C ARG A 324 3.88 -21.40 -8.47
N PRO A 325 4.36 -21.46 -7.22
CA PRO A 325 4.62 -20.25 -6.42
C PRO A 325 5.42 -19.19 -7.19
N GLY A 326 5.08 -17.93 -6.96
CA GLY A 326 5.63 -16.78 -7.67
C GLY A 326 4.75 -15.53 -7.55
N TYR A 327 5.18 -14.47 -8.23
CA TYR A 327 4.52 -13.18 -8.24
C TYR A 327 4.02 -12.88 -9.64
N TYR A 328 2.74 -12.59 -9.76
CA TYR A 328 2.05 -12.44 -11.03
C TYR A 328 1.16 -11.19 -11.02
N VAL A 329 0.83 -10.70 -12.21
CA VAL A 329 -0.10 -9.59 -12.41
C VAL A 329 -1.11 -9.99 -13.46
N LEU A 330 -2.41 -9.87 -13.16
CA LEU A 330 -3.48 -9.89 -14.14
C LEU A 330 -3.78 -8.45 -14.60
N GLU A 331 -3.67 -8.23 -15.90
CA GLU A 331 -3.95 -6.98 -16.61
C GLU A 331 -5.19 -7.15 -17.50
N LEU A 332 -6.08 -6.17 -17.48
CA LEU A 332 -7.31 -6.16 -18.26
C LEU A 332 -7.36 -4.89 -19.12
N ASP A 333 -7.32 -5.06 -20.45
CA ASP A 333 -7.17 -4.00 -21.46
C ASP A 333 -5.96 -3.04 -21.27
N GLY A 334 -5.00 -3.44 -20.44
CA GLY A 334 -3.79 -2.69 -20.15
C GLY A 334 -3.39 -2.76 -18.69
N HIS A 335 -2.41 -1.93 -18.32
CA HIS A 335 -1.79 -1.93 -17.01
C HIS A 335 -2.61 -1.25 -15.90
N HIS A 336 -3.70 -0.56 -16.24
CA HIS A 336 -4.55 0.16 -15.28
C HIS A 336 -5.40 -0.77 -14.40
N GLN A 337 -5.61 -0.35 -13.15
CA GLN A 337 -6.41 -1.09 -12.15
C GLN A 337 -6.05 -2.60 -12.11
N PRO A 338 -4.75 -2.98 -12.02
CA PRO A 338 -4.31 -4.38 -12.13
C PRO A 338 -4.78 -5.21 -10.93
N LEU A 339 -4.75 -6.54 -11.07
CA LEU A 339 -4.80 -7.47 -9.95
C LEU A 339 -3.41 -8.08 -9.75
N GLU A 340 -2.70 -7.62 -8.72
CA GLU A 340 -1.44 -8.22 -8.29
C GLU A 340 -1.71 -9.48 -7.48
N ILE A 341 -0.91 -10.52 -7.72
CA ILE A 341 -1.14 -11.87 -7.19
C ILE A 341 0.17 -12.40 -6.62
N PHE A 342 0.24 -12.46 -5.29
CA PHE A 342 1.37 -13.05 -4.57
C PHE A 342 0.98 -14.46 -4.12
N ALA A 343 1.35 -15.44 -4.95
CA ALA A 343 1.28 -16.85 -4.64
C ALA A 343 2.59 -17.26 -3.93
N ASP A 344 2.71 -16.90 -2.66
CA ASP A 344 3.89 -17.22 -1.86
C ASP A 344 4.07 -18.75 -1.73
N PRO A 345 5.31 -19.26 -1.68
CA PRO A 345 5.53 -20.69 -1.42
C PRO A 345 5.12 -21.02 0.02
N ALA A 346 4.29 -22.06 0.19
CA ALA A 346 3.89 -22.52 1.52
C ALA A 346 5.12 -22.88 2.37
N ARG A 347 5.17 -22.38 3.61
CA ARG A 347 6.33 -22.57 4.51
C ARG A 347 5.90 -22.83 5.94
N ASP A 348 6.55 -23.79 6.59
CA ASP A 348 6.49 -23.90 8.04
C ASP A 348 7.49 -22.93 8.70
N PHE A 349 6.96 -21.83 9.22
CA PHE A 349 7.71 -20.87 10.04
C PHE A 349 7.84 -21.29 11.52
N ALA A 350 7.76 -22.59 11.86
CA ALA A 350 7.88 -23.05 13.25
C ALA A 350 9.18 -22.60 13.92
N ARG A 351 10.30 -22.59 13.20
CA ARG A 351 11.59 -22.09 13.68
C ARG A 351 11.50 -20.59 13.98
N GLU A 352 11.13 -19.80 12.97
CA GLU A 352 11.06 -18.34 13.06
C GLU A 352 10.10 -17.89 14.18
N ARG A 353 8.95 -18.56 14.34
CA ARG A 353 8.01 -18.33 15.46
C ARG A 353 8.57 -18.70 16.83
N THR A 354 9.48 -19.67 16.93
CA THR A 354 10.07 -20.11 18.20
C THR A 354 11.29 -19.27 18.59
N GLU A 355 12.07 -18.83 17.61
CA GLU A 355 13.24 -17.95 17.83
C GLU A 355 12.85 -16.47 17.95
N ALA A 356 11.65 -16.08 17.54
CA ALA A 356 11.21 -14.68 17.55
C ALA A 356 11.14 -14.08 18.97
N ASN A 357 11.85 -12.97 19.18
CA ASN A 357 11.70 -12.11 20.35
C ASN A 357 10.60 -11.03 20.16
N ILE A 358 10.22 -10.75 18.91
CA ILE A 358 9.12 -9.85 18.54
C ILE A 358 8.17 -10.58 17.59
N VAL A 359 6.88 -10.65 17.96
CA VAL A 359 5.86 -11.38 17.18
C VAL A 359 4.68 -10.47 16.85
N PHE A 360 4.44 -10.27 15.56
CA PHE A 360 3.22 -9.67 15.03
C PHE A 360 2.29 -10.79 14.55
N GLY A 361 1.36 -11.20 15.42
CA GLY A 361 0.34 -12.20 15.06
C GLY A 361 -0.72 -11.66 14.09
N PRO A 362 -1.72 -12.48 13.71
CA PRO A 362 -2.85 -12.04 12.89
C PRO A 362 -3.51 -10.75 13.41
N GLY A 363 -3.89 -9.84 12.50
CA GLY A 363 -4.57 -8.59 12.85
C GLY A 363 -3.72 -7.33 12.66
N ILE A 364 -4.25 -6.20 13.13
CA ILE A 364 -3.67 -4.87 12.89
C ILE A 364 -2.77 -4.44 14.05
N HIS A 365 -1.55 -4.02 13.73
CA HIS A 365 -0.58 -3.49 14.68
C HIS A 365 -0.22 -2.04 14.32
N MET A 366 0.01 -1.17 15.31
CA MET A 366 0.34 0.24 15.07
C MET A 366 1.50 0.74 15.94
N PRO A 367 2.72 0.16 15.81
CA PRO A 367 3.89 0.63 16.54
C PRO A 367 4.36 2.04 16.12
N VAL A 368 3.93 2.53 14.94
CA VAL A 368 4.42 3.75 14.25
C VAL A 368 5.88 3.61 13.80
N VAL A 369 6.81 3.27 14.71
CA VAL A 369 8.19 2.89 14.39
C VAL A 369 8.61 1.68 15.21
N VAL A 370 9.05 0.62 14.51
CA VAL A 370 9.74 -0.54 15.09
C VAL A 370 11.24 -0.28 15.01
N LYS A 371 11.84 0.17 16.12
CA LYS A 371 13.30 0.30 16.23
C LYS A 371 13.89 -1.06 16.59
N LEU A 372 14.58 -1.66 15.63
CA LEU A 372 15.23 -2.96 15.76
C LEU A 372 16.51 -2.81 16.61
N GLN A 373 16.88 -3.88 17.30
CA GLN A 373 18.06 -4.02 18.13
C GLN A 373 18.93 -5.19 17.64
N SER A 374 20.22 -5.16 17.94
CA SER A 374 21.12 -6.26 17.58
C SER A 374 20.68 -7.58 18.21
N GLY A 375 20.62 -8.65 17.42
CA GLY A 375 20.09 -9.95 17.83
C GLY A 375 18.57 -10.12 17.65
N ASP A 376 17.83 -9.11 17.17
CA ASP A 376 16.38 -9.22 17.00
C ASP A 376 15.97 -10.33 16.03
N ARG A 377 14.87 -10.99 16.37
CA ARG A 377 14.20 -12.03 15.58
C ARG A 377 12.72 -11.68 15.53
N VAL A 378 12.26 -11.15 14.40
CA VAL A 378 10.91 -10.64 14.23
C VAL A 378 10.12 -11.56 13.32
N TYR A 379 8.96 -12.04 13.77
CA TYR A 379 8.02 -12.80 12.95
C TYR A 379 6.76 -11.99 12.67
N LEU A 380 6.39 -11.88 11.39
CA LEU A 380 5.14 -11.31 10.91
C LEU A 380 4.26 -12.41 10.35
N ASP A 381 3.17 -12.72 11.04
CA ASP A 381 2.20 -13.70 10.55
C ASP A 381 1.59 -13.27 9.20
N LYS A 382 1.19 -14.24 8.36
CA LYS A 382 0.62 -13.98 7.03
C LYS A 382 -0.58 -13.03 7.05
N ASP A 383 -1.36 -13.06 8.14
CA ASP A 383 -2.55 -12.23 8.36
C ASP A 383 -2.25 -10.98 9.22
N ALA A 384 -0.98 -10.67 9.50
CA ALA A 384 -0.55 -9.48 10.22
C ALA A 384 -0.49 -8.25 9.31
N PHE A 385 -0.95 -7.10 9.82
CA PHE A 385 -0.92 -5.82 9.12
C PHE A 385 -0.34 -4.73 10.05
N VAL A 386 0.95 -4.44 9.89
CA VAL A 386 1.73 -3.56 10.77
C VAL A 386 1.85 -2.17 10.17
N TYR A 387 1.13 -1.18 10.70
CA TYR A 387 1.31 0.22 10.34
C TYR A 387 2.55 0.82 11.00
N GLY A 388 3.57 1.13 10.21
CA GLY A 388 4.77 1.81 10.68
C GLY A 388 6.02 1.60 9.81
N SER A 389 7.16 2.05 10.32
CA SER A 389 8.50 1.89 9.73
C SER A 389 9.34 0.92 10.55
N PHE A 390 10.08 0.01 9.90
CA PHE A 390 11.08 -0.87 10.52
C PHE A 390 12.46 -0.25 10.35
N GLN A 391 13.14 0.04 11.46
CA GLN A 391 14.37 0.83 11.47
C GLN A 391 15.50 0.08 12.17
N ALA A 392 16.53 -0.27 11.41
CA ALA A 392 17.80 -0.81 11.88
C ALA A 392 18.86 0.29 11.76
N ASP A 393 19.43 0.72 12.89
CA ASP A 393 20.42 1.81 12.93
C ASP A 393 21.57 1.41 13.87
N GLY A 394 22.75 1.17 13.31
CA GLY A 394 23.92 0.70 14.04
C GLY A 394 23.80 -0.72 14.64
N VAL A 395 22.96 -1.59 14.07
CA VAL A 395 22.66 -2.92 14.62
C VAL A 395 23.37 -4.06 13.89
N GLU A 396 23.54 -5.19 14.58
CA GLU A 396 24.10 -6.41 14.02
C GLU A 396 23.22 -7.65 14.29
N ASP A 397 23.17 -8.58 13.34
CA ASP A 397 22.46 -9.87 13.45
C ASP A 397 20.96 -9.72 13.71
N VAL A 398 20.23 -9.23 12.70
CA VAL A 398 18.77 -9.00 12.77
C VAL A 398 18.05 -9.78 11.68
N GLU A 399 16.97 -10.46 12.04
CA GLU A 399 16.09 -11.16 11.10
C GLU A 399 14.64 -10.70 11.24
N VAL A 400 13.99 -10.40 10.10
CA VAL A 400 12.56 -10.10 9.99
C VAL A 400 11.93 -11.04 8.96
N SER A 401 11.11 -11.99 9.42
CA SER A 401 10.61 -13.11 8.62
C SER A 401 9.08 -13.22 8.63
N GLY A 402 8.49 -13.83 7.61
CA GLY A 402 7.07 -14.15 7.54
C GLY A 402 6.29 -13.31 6.52
N TYR A 403 5.03 -13.68 6.26
CA TYR A 403 4.26 -13.17 5.12
C TYR A 403 3.32 -11.99 5.40
N GLY A 404 3.41 -11.37 6.58
CA GLY A 404 2.62 -10.19 6.92
C GLY A 404 2.90 -8.94 6.07
N ILE A 405 2.15 -7.88 6.34
CA ILE A 405 2.25 -6.57 5.66
C ILE A 405 2.89 -5.55 6.60
N ILE A 406 3.90 -4.82 6.12
CA ILE A 406 4.44 -3.59 6.68
C ILE A 406 3.86 -2.43 5.87
N CYS A 407 3.10 -1.55 6.51
CA CYS A 407 2.29 -0.54 5.84
C CYS A 407 2.69 0.89 6.25
N GLY A 408 3.17 1.66 5.29
CA GLY A 408 3.58 3.05 5.45
C GLY A 408 2.45 4.07 5.33
N THR A 409 1.17 3.66 5.17
CA THR A 409 0.04 4.59 4.96
C THR A 409 -0.01 5.73 5.97
N ARG A 410 0.29 5.43 7.24
CA ARG A 410 0.30 6.39 8.36
C ARG A 410 1.60 7.17 8.52
N ASN A 411 2.66 6.83 7.79
CA ASN A 411 3.93 7.54 7.84
C ASN A 411 3.76 8.87 7.09
N LEU A 412 4.10 9.97 7.76
CA LEU A 412 4.03 11.31 7.18
C LEU A 412 5.07 11.47 6.08
N ARG A 413 4.69 12.21 5.03
CA ARG A 413 5.62 12.77 4.05
C ARG A 413 5.94 14.20 4.51
N VAL A 414 7.21 14.48 4.80
CA VAL A 414 7.69 15.85 5.08
C VAL A 414 8.23 16.47 3.79
N ALA A 415 8.25 17.80 3.70
CA ALA A 415 8.80 18.52 2.55
C ALA A 415 10.34 18.52 2.55
N GLY A 416 10.94 18.65 1.35
CA GLY A 416 12.38 18.87 1.18
C GLY A 416 13.19 17.57 1.09
N ASN A 417 13.70 17.30 -0.10
CA ASN A 417 14.08 15.98 -0.61
C ASN A 417 14.93 15.05 0.27
N HIS A 418 14.70 13.76 0.00
CA HIS A 418 15.48 12.56 0.34
C HIS A 418 15.23 11.90 1.71
N CYS A 419 14.97 10.59 1.65
CA CYS A 419 14.66 9.62 2.71
C CYS A 419 15.60 9.58 3.93
N TYR A 420 16.79 10.19 3.84
CA TYR A 420 17.81 10.20 4.88
C TYR A 420 17.63 11.34 5.91
N ARG A 421 16.59 12.17 5.76
CA ARG A 421 16.30 13.26 6.69
C ARG A 421 15.41 12.77 7.85
N GLU A 422 15.63 13.36 9.02
CA GLU A 422 14.81 13.10 10.21
C GLU A 422 13.32 13.38 9.89
N GLY A 423 12.46 12.39 10.14
CA GLY A 423 11.03 12.44 9.80
C GLY A 423 10.64 11.88 8.42
N MET A 424 11.60 11.44 7.58
CA MET A 424 11.32 10.70 6.33
C MET A 424 11.47 9.19 6.52
N ASP A 425 10.53 8.60 7.26
CA ASP A 425 10.57 7.18 7.62
C ASP A 425 9.92 6.28 6.56
N GLY A 426 10.73 5.83 5.59
CA GLY A 426 10.38 4.75 4.67
C GLY A 426 10.02 3.46 5.42
N ALA A 427 9.28 2.56 4.77
CA ALA A 427 8.71 1.37 5.43
C ALA A 427 9.79 0.42 6.01
N VAL A 428 10.94 0.29 5.34
CA VAL A 428 12.15 -0.35 5.91
C VAL A 428 13.35 0.56 5.69
N ARG A 429 14.08 0.88 6.77
CA ARG A 429 15.34 1.66 6.73
C ARG A 429 16.44 0.94 7.51
N ILE A 430 17.60 0.79 6.89
CA ILE A 430 18.77 0.14 7.47
C ILE A 430 19.97 1.11 7.32
N ILE A 431 20.63 1.48 8.41
CA ILE A 431 21.78 2.42 8.44
C ILE A 431 22.90 1.81 9.29
N ASP A 432 24.16 1.91 8.83
CA ASP A 432 25.36 1.52 9.59
C ASP A 432 25.30 0.11 10.23
N SER A 433 24.57 -0.81 9.59
CA SER A 433 24.20 -2.10 10.16
C SER A 433 24.85 -3.28 9.45
N LYS A 434 24.87 -4.45 10.10
CA LYS A 434 25.52 -5.66 9.58
C LYS A 434 24.68 -6.92 9.81
N GLN A 435 24.71 -7.88 8.90
CA GLN A 435 23.95 -9.14 9.04
C GLN A 435 22.45 -8.88 9.27
N VAL A 436 21.80 -8.18 8.34
CA VAL A 436 20.36 -7.85 8.42
C VAL A 436 19.60 -8.57 7.31
N ARG A 437 18.58 -9.36 7.70
CA ARG A 437 17.80 -10.24 6.82
C ARG A 437 16.31 -9.91 6.87
N PHE A 438 15.69 -9.72 5.70
CA PHE A 438 14.24 -9.63 5.53
C PHE A 438 13.76 -10.77 4.62
N ASP A 439 12.83 -11.61 5.07
CA ASP A 439 12.40 -12.84 4.39
C ASP A 439 10.87 -13.03 4.37
N GLY A 440 10.21 -12.55 3.32
CA GLY A 440 8.76 -12.72 3.10
C GLY A 440 7.85 -11.49 3.22
N PRO A 441 8.15 -10.43 4.00
CA PRO A 441 7.19 -9.34 4.23
C PRO A 441 6.75 -8.60 2.96
N THR A 442 5.49 -8.17 2.96
CA THR A 442 4.96 -7.25 1.95
C THR A 442 5.09 -5.82 2.45
N VAL A 443 5.74 -4.94 1.68
CA VAL A 443 5.86 -3.51 1.96
C VAL A 443 4.81 -2.76 1.13
N LEU A 444 3.95 -2.00 1.81
CA LEU A 444 2.78 -1.34 1.24
C LEU A 444 2.78 0.17 1.54
N ASP A 445 2.54 1.02 0.53
CA ASP A 445 2.27 2.46 0.70
C ASP A 445 3.31 3.20 1.57
N SER A 446 4.59 2.98 1.30
CA SER A 446 5.70 3.68 1.97
C SER A 446 5.60 5.20 1.74
N SER A 447 5.98 6.01 2.74
CA SER A 447 5.99 7.47 2.62
C SER A 447 7.10 8.02 1.73
N CYS A 448 8.19 7.28 1.61
CA CYS A 448 9.36 7.54 0.77
C CYS A 448 9.90 6.20 0.23
N TRP A 449 11.18 6.09 -0.14
CA TRP A 449 11.82 4.84 -0.59
C TRP A 449 11.40 3.65 0.27
N CYS A 450 10.97 2.56 -0.37
CA CYS A 450 10.21 1.51 0.31
C CYS A 450 11.10 0.64 1.21
N VAL A 451 12.27 0.25 0.69
CA VAL A 451 13.31 -0.48 1.42
C VAL A 451 14.65 0.17 1.11
N ALA A 452 15.24 0.87 2.08
CA ALA A 452 16.48 1.61 1.86
C ALA A 452 17.58 1.20 2.86
N ALA A 453 18.74 0.81 2.33
CA ALA A 453 19.92 0.42 3.10
C ALA A 453 21.10 1.37 2.84
N PHE A 454 21.74 1.86 3.89
CA PHE A 454 22.83 2.83 3.84
C PHE A 454 24.05 2.32 4.61
N ASN A 455 25.21 2.36 3.96
CA ASN A 455 26.51 2.05 4.56
C ASN A 455 26.53 0.79 5.44
N SER A 456 25.91 -0.28 4.93
CA SER A 456 25.63 -1.51 5.67
C SER A 456 26.24 -2.71 4.93
N SER A 457 26.40 -3.86 5.60
CA SER A 457 26.96 -5.04 4.93
C SER A 457 26.41 -6.38 5.40
N ASP A 458 26.58 -7.42 4.58
CA ASP A 458 25.94 -8.73 4.80
C ASP A 458 24.40 -8.60 4.89
N LEU A 459 23.79 -8.09 3.81
CA LEU A 459 22.35 -7.84 3.73
C LEU A 459 21.65 -8.89 2.86
N GLU A 460 20.50 -9.39 3.30
CA GLU A 460 19.67 -10.30 2.51
C GLU A 460 18.20 -9.89 2.51
N PHE A 461 17.68 -9.55 1.34
CA PHE A 461 16.26 -9.33 1.07
C PHE A 461 15.76 -10.48 0.21
N SER A 462 14.86 -11.30 0.77
CA SER A 462 14.31 -12.48 0.11
C SER A 462 12.79 -12.44 0.13
N ARG A 463 12.10 -12.77 -0.97
CA ARG A 463 10.62 -12.89 -0.97
C ARG A 463 9.90 -11.65 -0.44
N ILE A 464 10.54 -10.48 -0.52
CA ILE A 464 9.90 -9.22 -0.19
C ILE A 464 9.07 -8.75 -1.38
N LYS A 465 7.92 -8.13 -1.10
CA LYS A 465 7.00 -7.64 -2.12
C LYS A 465 6.72 -6.17 -1.87
N VAL A 466 7.21 -5.28 -2.72
CA VAL A 466 6.93 -3.85 -2.67
C VAL A 466 5.77 -3.53 -3.60
N THR A 467 4.72 -2.88 -3.09
CA THR A 467 3.58 -2.39 -3.89
C THR A 467 2.84 -1.23 -3.21
N ALA A 468 1.81 -0.69 -3.87
CA ALA A 468 1.11 0.53 -3.50
C ALA A 468 2.05 1.73 -3.29
N ALA A 469 3.20 1.75 -3.96
CA ALA A 469 4.14 2.85 -3.97
C ALA A 469 3.61 4.01 -4.84
N TRP A 470 2.37 4.48 -4.62
CA TRP A 470 1.72 5.48 -5.49
C TRP A 470 2.24 6.90 -5.29
N ARG A 471 2.98 7.16 -4.22
CA ARG A 471 3.47 8.48 -3.83
C ARG A 471 4.59 8.93 -4.79
N TYR A 472 4.78 10.24 -4.95
CA TYR A 472 5.90 10.77 -5.76
C TYR A 472 7.24 10.25 -5.21
N ASN A 473 8.25 9.98 -6.05
CA ASN A 473 9.56 9.49 -5.60
C ASN A 473 9.49 8.41 -4.52
N THR A 474 8.77 7.33 -4.82
CA THR A 474 8.80 6.11 -4.02
C THR A 474 9.47 5.01 -4.82
N ASP A 475 10.79 5.10 -4.78
CA ASP A 475 11.76 4.09 -5.17
C ASP A 475 11.51 2.78 -4.38
N GLY A 476 11.85 1.65 -4.97
CA GLY A 476 11.54 0.31 -4.44
C GLY A 476 12.58 -0.17 -3.42
N ILE A 477 13.70 -0.71 -3.91
CA ILE A 477 14.81 -1.21 -3.10
C ILE A 477 16.09 -0.43 -3.43
N ASP A 478 16.54 0.36 -2.47
CA ASP A 478 17.70 1.25 -2.55
C ASP A 478 18.88 0.72 -1.75
N ILE A 479 20.00 0.46 -2.43
CA ILE A 479 21.24 0.01 -1.81
C ILE A 479 22.30 1.12 -1.93
N CYS A 480 22.50 1.87 -0.86
CA CYS A 480 23.44 2.98 -0.76
C CYS A 480 24.74 2.57 -0.06
N ASN A 481 25.90 2.74 -0.72
CA ASN A 481 27.24 2.54 -0.13
C ASN A 481 27.43 1.21 0.65
N SER A 482 26.74 0.13 0.25
CA SER A 482 26.62 -1.11 1.03
C SER A 482 27.29 -2.29 0.31
N GLN A 483 27.75 -3.30 1.07
CA GLN A 483 28.51 -4.44 0.51
C GLN A 483 27.98 -5.81 0.90
N ARG A 484 28.22 -6.83 0.06
CA ARG A 484 27.77 -8.22 0.26
C ARG A 484 26.24 -8.26 0.45
N VAL A 485 25.54 -7.79 -0.58
CA VAL A 485 24.08 -7.62 -0.59
C VAL A 485 23.44 -8.63 -1.53
N ARG A 486 22.38 -9.30 -1.07
CA ARG A 486 21.56 -10.22 -1.86
C ARG A 486 20.11 -9.75 -1.88
N ILE A 487 19.57 -9.52 -3.06
CA ILE A 487 18.14 -9.28 -3.30
C ILE A 487 17.66 -10.43 -4.17
N ARG A 488 16.75 -11.27 -3.67
CA ARG A 488 16.36 -12.49 -4.39
C ARG A 488 14.92 -12.89 -4.23
N ASP A 489 14.37 -13.49 -5.28
CA ASP A 489 13.02 -14.06 -5.24
C ASP A 489 11.98 -12.98 -4.85
N CYS A 490 12.08 -11.74 -5.35
CA CYS A 490 11.27 -10.59 -4.89
C CYS A 490 10.24 -10.09 -5.94
N TYR A 491 9.23 -9.35 -5.49
CA TYR A 491 8.36 -8.51 -6.34
C TYR A 491 8.57 -7.04 -6.02
N VAL A 492 8.71 -6.18 -7.02
CA VAL A 492 8.89 -4.74 -6.82
C VAL A 492 8.06 -3.95 -7.82
N HIS A 493 6.90 -3.46 -7.40
CA HIS A 493 6.15 -2.40 -8.07
C HIS A 493 6.46 -1.06 -7.38
N ALA A 494 7.40 -0.32 -7.97
CA ALA A 494 7.79 1.01 -7.54
C ALA A 494 7.19 2.07 -8.49
N PHE A 495 6.89 3.26 -7.97
CA PHE A 495 6.54 4.36 -8.85
C PHE A 495 7.78 5.03 -9.45
N ASP A 496 8.85 5.22 -8.67
CA ASP A 496 10.14 5.71 -9.18
C ASP A 496 11.08 4.52 -9.46
N ASP A 497 12.40 4.66 -9.27
CA ASP A 497 13.38 3.59 -9.50
C ASP A 497 13.04 2.29 -8.75
N ALA A 498 13.06 1.11 -9.40
CA ALA A 498 12.57 -0.13 -8.79
C ALA A 498 13.64 -0.86 -7.94
N ILE A 499 14.77 -1.28 -8.53
CA ILE A 499 15.92 -1.79 -7.77
C ILE A 499 17.16 -1.02 -8.21
N VAL A 500 17.71 -0.24 -7.28
CA VAL A 500 18.72 0.77 -7.60
C VAL A 500 19.89 0.75 -6.63
N LEU A 501 21.09 0.82 -7.20
CA LEU A 501 22.35 0.87 -6.46
C LEU A 501 22.88 2.30 -6.48
N LYS A 502 22.88 2.96 -5.33
CA LYS A 502 23.29 4.37 -5.17
C LYS A 502 24.54 4.47 -4.29
N GLY A 503 25.19 5.62 -4.33
CA GLY A 503 26.32 6.01 -3.51
C GLY A 503 26.05 7.44 -3.10
N ASN A 504 25.39 7.63 -1.97
CA ASN A 504 24.53 8.78 -1.74
C ASN A 504 25.03 9.72 -0.62
N TRP A 505 24.67 10.98 -0.77
CA TRP A 505 24.54 11.97 0.29
C TRP A 505 23.54 11.41 1.34
N PRO A 506 23.77 11.47 2.67
CA PRO A 506 24.50 12.51 3.41
C PRO A 506 25.85 12.10 3.99
N LEU A 507 26.32 10.88 3.76
CA LEU A 507 27.51 10.30 4.41
C LEU A 507 28.83 10.74 3.75
N ARG A 508 29.00 12.03 3.41
CA ARG A 508 30.10 12.54 2.55
C ARG A 508 31.52 12.22 3.05
N ASP A 509 31.70 12.08 4.36
CA ASP A 509 32.98 11.74 4.97
C ASP A 509 33.31 10.23 4.87
N ARG A 510 32.32 9.39 4.55
CA ARG A 510 32.47 7.95 4.38
C ARG A 510 32.60 7.61 2.90
N ARG A 511 33.74 7.02 2.54
CA ARG A 511 34.07 6.60 1.17
C ARG A 511 33.95 5.08 1.03
N ASP A 512 32.80 4.56 1.46
CA ASP A 512 32.51 3.13 1.39
C ASP A 512 31.93 2.75 0.02
N PRO A 513 32.41 1.65 -0.59
CA PRO A 513 32.03 1.24 -1.94
C PRO A 513 30.64 0.59 -1.98
N VAL A 514 30.04 0.48 -3.16
CA VAL A 514 28.99 -0.51 -3.41
C VAL A 514 29.65 -1.75 -4.02
N GLU A 515 29.71 -2.86 -3.29
CA GLU A 515 30.54 -4.00 -3.71
C GLU A 515 29.96 -5.36 -3.33
N ASP A 516 30.08 -6.36 -4.21
CA ASP A 516 29.47 -7.70 -4.04
C ASP A 516 27.94 -7.65 -3.90
N VAL A 517 27.25 -7.20 -4.95
CA VAL A 517 25.77 -7.13 -4.99
C VAL A 517 25.22 -8.14 -5.98
N LEU A 518 24.27 -8.96 -5.54
CA LEU A 518 23.52 -9.91 -6.37
C LEU A 518 22.02 -9.60 -6.30
N VAL A 519 21.41 -9.33 -7.45
CA VAL A 519 19.96 -9.23 -7.64
C VAL A 519 19.53 -10.40 -8.54
N GLU A 520 18.60 -11.25 -8.09
CA GLU A 520 18.17 -12.41 -8.88
C GLU A 520 16.74 -12.90 -8.67
N ARG A 521 16.11 -13.45 -9.72
CA ARG A 521 14.74 -14.02 -9.65
C ARG A 521 13.70 -13.00 -9.15
N CYS A 522 13.86 -11.75 -9.56
CA CYS A 522 12.93 -10.67 -9.22
C CYS A 522 11.96 -10.38 -10.36
N VAL A 523 10.70 -10.10 -10.01
CA VAL A 523 9.70 -9.51 -10.91
C VAL A 523 9.62 -8.02 -10.59
N CYS A 524 9.83 -7.15 -11.58
CA CYS A 524 9.89 -5.70 -11.36
C CYS A 524 8.95 -4.95 -12.30
N TRP A 525 8.19 -4.02 -11.73
CA TRP A 525 7.34 -3.04 -12.40
C TRP A 525 7.83 -1.65 -12.00
N CYS A 526 8.27 -0.86 -12.97
CA CYS A 526 8.69 0.52 -12.75
C CYS A 526 7.76 1.49 -13.49
N SER A 527 6.95 2.24 -12.73
CA SER A 527 5.88 3.08 -13.29
C SER A 527 6.31 4.49 -13.69
N TRP A 528 7.59 4.85 -13.52
CA TRP A 528 8.16 6.12 -14.00
C TRP A 528 9.68 6.06 -14.17
N GLY A 529 10.40 5.65 -13.12
CA GLY A 529 11.87 5.68 -13.05
C GLY A 529 12.59 4.57 -13.84
N ARG A 530 13.70 4.06 -13.28
CA ARG A 530 14.51 3.00 -13.87
C ARG A 530 14.34 1.67 -13.14
N THR A 531 14.32 0.57 -13.88
CA THR A 531 13.92 -0.73 -13.30
C THR A 531 15.08 -1.45 -12.60
N LEU A 532 16.19 -1.69 -13.30
CA LEU A 532 17.43 -2.24 -12.72
C LEU A 532 18.60 -1.29 -12.98
N GLU A 533 19.03 -0.56 -11.95
CA GLU A 533 19.87 0.63 -12.12
C GLU A 533 21.16 0.64 -11.28
N ILE A 534 22.26 1.07 -11.92
CA ILE A 534 23.37 1.80 -11.27
C ILE A 534 23.02 3.30 -11.28
N GLY A 535 22.81 3.86 -10.08
CA GLY A 535 22.04 5.08 -9.85
C GLY A 535 22.68 6.39 -10.32
N LEU A 536 21.82 7.38 -10.57
CA LEU A 536 22.23 8.79 -10.72
C LEU A 536 23.21 9.21 -9.60
N GLU A 537 22.90 8.88 -8.35
CA GLU A 537 23.78 9.13 -7.20
C GLU A 537 24.98 8.18 -7.18
N THR A 538 26.06 8.53 -7.87
CA THR A 538 27.30 7.73 -7.97
C THR A 538 28.48 8.43 -7.29
N TRP A 539 28.35 8.71 -5.98
CA TRP A 539 29.39 9.36 -5.15
C TRP A 539 30.21 8.41 -4.27
N ALA A 540 29.88 7.12 -4.24
CA ALA A 540 30.79 6.10 -3.69
C ALA A 540 32.09 6.05 -4.53
N PRO A 541 33.26 5.74 -3.97
CA PRO A 541 34.51 5.73 -4.74
C PRO A 541 34.52 4.65 -5.83
N ARG A 542 33.76 3.56 -5.65
CA ARG A 542 33.59 2.49 -6.63
C ARG A 542 32.27 1.75 -6.47
N PHE A 543 31.79 1.21 -7.59
CA PHE A 543 30.72 0.22 -7.68
C PHE A 543 31.33 -1.01 -8.35
N ARG A 544 31.31 -2.19 -7.72
CA ARG A 544 32.05 -3.34 -8.23
C ARG A 544 31.49 -4.72 -7.90
N ARG A 545 31.65 -5.69 -8.81
CA ARG A 545 31.18 -7.09 -8.66
C ARG A 545 29.68 -7.09 -8.38
N ILE A 546 28.94 -6.55 -9.35
CA ILE A 546 27.50 -6.39 -9.32
C ILE A 546 26.89 -7.30 -10.38
N ALA A 547 25.92 -8.12 -10.00
CA ALA A 547 25.21 -9.00 -10.93
C ALA A 547 23.70 -8.85 -10.74
N PHE A 548 23.02 -8.43 -11.81
CA PHE A 548 21.59 -8.59 -11.99
C PHE A 548 21.37 -9.80 -12.88
N ARG A 549 20.62 -10.82 -12.44
CA ARG A 549 20.38 -12.00 -13.26
C ARG A 549 19.01 -12.63 -13.10
N ASP A 550 18.50 -13.24 -14.17
CA ASP A 550 17.26 -14.01 -14.11
C ASP A 550 16.07 -13.20 -13.55
N CYS A 551 15.87 -11.97 -14.06
CA CYS A 551 14.76 -11.10 -13.65
C CYS A 551 13.77 -10.88 -14.79
N ASP A 552 12.51 -10.63 -14.42
CA ASP A 552 11.41 -10.30 -15.32
C ASP A 552 10.96 -8.86 -15.07
N LEU A 553 11.18 -7.99 -16.05
CA LEU A 553 10.89 -6.56 -15.97
C LEU A 553 9.61 -6.31 -16.78
N ILE A 554 8.47 -6.24 -16.09
CA ILE A 554 7.14 -6.40 -16.70
C ILE A 554 6.52 -5.09 -17.22
N HIS A 555 6.97 -3.94 -16.72
CA HIS A 555 6.66 -2.58 -17.20
C HIS A 555 7.86 -1.67 -16.95
N ASN A 556 8.26 -0.87 -17.95
CA ASN A 556 9.61 -0.30 -18.02
C ASN A 556 9.62 1.17 -18.51
N ASN A 557 9.16 2.10 -17.68
CA ASN A 557 8.75 3.43 -18.16
C ASN A 557 9.89 4.35 -18.66
N HIS A 558 10.91 4.72 -17.85
CA HIS A 558 12.08 5.45 -18.37
C HIS A 558 13.16 4.52 -18.95
N ALA A 559 13.61 3.53 -18.17
CA ALA A 559 14.50 2.48 -18.67
C ALA A 559 14.38 1.14 -17.91
N ALA A 560 14.56 0.04 -18.64
CA ALA A 560 14.62 -1.29 -18.08
C ALA A 560 15.97 -1.54 -17.38
N LEU A 561 17.08 -1.43 -18.12
CA LEU A 561 18.45 -1.51 -17.61
C LEU A 561 19.11 -0.13 -17.65
N SER A 562 19.75 0.30 -16.57
CA SER A 562 20.44 1.60 -16.53
C SER A 562 21.83 1.55 -15.90
N LEU A 563 22.79 2.08 -16.65
CA LEU A 563 24.15 2.40 -16.25
C LEU A 563 24.26 3.93 -16.17
N HIS A 564 23.86 4.54 -15.04
CA HIS A 564 23.94 5.99 -14.82
C HIS A 564 25.21 6.36 -14.03
N LEU A 565 25.95 7.36 -14.50
CA LEU A 565 27.07 8.02 -13.79
C LEU A 565 26.77 9.51 -13.55
N GLY A 566 25.94 9.84 -12.56
CA GLY A 566 25.76 11.24 -12.14
C GLY A 566 26.92 11.78 -11.27
N GLY A 567 27.79 10.92 -10.75
CA GLY A 567 28.94 11.29 -9.90
C GLY A 567 30.30 10.73 -10.38
N PRO A 568 31.37 10.94 -9.58
CA PRO A 568 32.76 10.61 -9.95
C PRO A 568 33.15 9.13 -9.74
N ALA A 569 32.20 8.23 -9.44
CA ALA A 569 32.51 6.83 -9.13
C ALA A 569 33.24 6.07 -10.26
N LYS A 570 34.12 5.15 -9.87
CA LYS A 570 34.57 4.07 -10.76
C LYS A 570 33.59 2.90 -10.68
N VAL A 571 32.74 2.75 -11.70
CA VAL A 571 31.87 1.58 -11.84
C VAL A 571 32.60 0.54 -12.68
N GLU A 572 32.78 -0.67 -12.15
CA GLU A 572 33.44 -1.74 -12.88
C GLU A 572 32.87 -3.12 -12.57
N ASP A 573 32.99 -4.09 -13.48
CA ASP A 573 32.60 -5.49 -13.20
C ASP A 573 31.10 -5.60 -12.84
N VAL A 574 30.26 -5.13 -13.77
CA VAL A 574 28.79 -5.10 -13.67
C VAL A 574 28.20 -6.03 -14.73
N THR A 575 27.30 -6.94 -14.35
CA THR A 575 26.65 -7.89 -15.26
C THR A 575 25.13 -7.78 -15.18
N TYR A 576 24.48 -7.66 -16.33
CA TYR A 576 23.07 -7.97 -16.55
C TYR A 576 23.00 -9.25 -17.38
N ARG A 577 22.39 -10.32 -16.87
CA ARG A 577 22.30 -11.60 -17.59
C ARG A 577 20.94 -12.29 -17.45
N ASP A 578 20.47 -12.97 -18.48
CA ASP A 578 19.23 -13.76 -18.44
C ASP A 578 18.01 -12.89 -18.07
N ILE A 579 17.93 -11.65 -18.58
CA ILE A 579 16.86 -10.70 -18.24
C ILE A 579 15.76 -10.74 -19.30
N ARG A 580 14.51 -10.75 -18.86
CA ARG A 580 13.33 -10.67 -19.72
C ARG A 580 12.67 -9.31 -19.52
N ILE A 581 12.46 -8.58 -20.61
CA ILE A 581 11.97 -7.20 -20.59
C ILE A 581 10.68 -7.14 -21.40
N GLU A 582 9.61 -6.65 -20.82
CA GLU A 582 8.30 -6.55 -21.46
C GLU A 582 7.91 -5.09 -21.66
N TYR A 583 7.35 -4.79 -22.84
CA TYR A 583 6.79 -3.49 -23.18
C TYR A 583 5.36 -3.67 -23.65
N ALA A 584 4.42 -3.09 -22.91
CA ALA A 584 3.00 -3.14 -23.21
C ALA A 584 2.59 -2.01 -24.17
N ALA A 585 1.63 -2.26 -25.05
CA ALA A 585 1.05 -1.21 -25.90
C ALA A 585 0.24 -0.18 -25.10
N SER A 586 -0.12 -0.51 -23.86
CA SER A 586 -0.80 0.40 -22.92
C SER A 586 0.14 1.32 -22.14
N GLU A 587 1.48 1.20 -22.25
CA GLU A 587 2.39 2.12 -21.53
C GLU A 587 2.17 3.58 -21.95
N GLU A 588 2.25 4.48 -20.97
CA GLU A 588 2.11 5.94 -21.12
C GLU A 588 3.48 6.66 -20.97
N GLU A 589 3.64 7.81 -21.63
CA GLU A 589 4.87 8.63 -21.61
C GLU A 589 5.16 9.22 -20.22
N PRO A 590 6.38 9.04 -19.64
CA PRO A 590 6.78 9.68 -18.39
C PRO A 590 6.81 11.20 -18.53
N ILE A 591 6.07 11.88 -17.65
CA ILE A 591 6.05 13.34 -17.60
C ILE A 591 6.47 13.83 -16.22
N TYR A 592 7.28 14.89 -16.20
CA TYR A 592 7.72 15.57 -14.98
C TYR A 592 6.88 16.83 -14.73
N GLN A 593 6.44 17.03 -13.49
CA GLN A 593 5.60 18.15 -13.08
C GLN A 593 6.38 19.47 -13.01
N GLY A 594 6.03 20.42 -13.89
CA GLY A 594 6.55 21.79 -13.88
C GLY A 594 5.59 22.83 -13.28
N GLY A 595 4.31 22.48 -13.10
CA GLY A 595 3.28 23.31 -12.49
C GLY A 595 3.01 22.97 -11.03
N GLY A 596 2.25 23.84 -10.34
CA GLY A 596 1.85 23.63 -8.94
C GLY A 596 0.88 22.46 -8.75
N ARG A 597 0.44 22.27 -7.49
CA ARG A 597 -0.28 21.09 -6.97
C ARG A 597 -1.39 20.52 -7.86
N ASP A 598 -2.16 21.39 -8.50
CA ASP A 598 -3.34 21.01 -9.26
C ASP A 598 -3.05 20.83 -10.78
N GLN A 599 -1.77 20.72 -11.18
CA GLN A 599 -1.43 20.41 -12.57
C GLN A 599 -2.02 19.05 -12.95
N LYS A 600 -2.86 19.05 -13.99
CA LYS A 600 -3.29 17.85 -14.70
C LYS A 600 -2.46 17.68 -15.96
N VAL A 601 -2.13 16.43 -16.26
CA VAL A 601 -1.32 16.04 -17.41
C VAL A 601 -1.99 14.86 -18.10
N ASP A 602 -1.97 14.89 -19.43
CA ASP A 602 -2.40 13.80 -20.28
C ASP A 602 -1.14 13.04 -20.72
N CYS A 603 -0.91 11.86 -20.14
CA CYS A 603 0.27 11.04 -20.42
C CYS A 603 -0.02 10.19 -21.66
N LYS A 604 0.85 10.23 -22.67
CA LYS A 604 0.52 9.72 -24.01
C LYS A 604 0.87 8.25 -24.17
N SER A 605 -0.06 7.48 -24.72
CA SER A 605 0.13 6.09 -25.13
C SER A 605 0.03 5.96 -26.67
N PRO A 606 0.75 5.02 -27.32
CA PRO A 606 1.69 4.06 -26.75
C PRO A 606 3.09 4.65 -26.56
N TRP A 607 3.70 4.36 -25.41
CA TRP A 607 5.09 4.65 -25.09
C TRP A 607 5.90 3.35 -24.98
N THR A 608 7.24 3.46 -25.04
CA THR A 608 8.17 2.44 -24.53
C THR A 608 9.42 3.14 -24.03
N GLY A 609 9.89 2.80 -22.82
CA GLY A 609 11.18 3.25 -22.31
C GLY A 609 12.39 2.72 -23.08
N ASN A 610 13.59 3.05 -22.60
CA ASN A 610 14.83 2.47 -23.12
C ASN A 610 15.02 1.05 -22.56
N TRP A 611 15.44 0.07 -23.36
CA TRP A 611 15.78 -1.26 -22.84
C TRP A 611 17.16 -1.26 -22.15
N LEU A 612 18.06 -0.38 -22.59
CA LEU A 612 19.35 -0.10 -21.97
C LEU A 612 19.66 1.40 -22.07
N SER A 613 19.96 2.03 -20.93
CA SER A 613 20.46 3.40 -20.85
C SER A 613 21.89 3.43 -20.32
N GLU A 614 22.77 4.15 -20.99
CA GLU A 614 24.18 4.39 -20.65
C GLU A 614 24.38 5.90 -20.59
N GLU A 615 24.14 6.48 -19.43
CA GLU A 615 23.99 7.92 -19.26
C GLU A 615 24.89 8.45 -18.15
N ASN A 616 25.27 9.72 -18.25
CA ASN A 616 25.88 10.47 -17.17
C ASN A 616 25.33 11.90 -17.10
N GLY A 617 24.28 12.19 -17.87
CA GLY A 617 23.68 13.52 -17.93
C GLY A 617 23.03 13.89 -16.60
N LYS A 618 23.11 15.17 -16.24
CA LYS A 618 22.17 15.75 -15.26
C LYS A 618 20.76 15.57 -15.82
N MET A 619 19.92 14.75 -15.19
CA MET A 619 18.48 14.71 -15.52
C MET A 619 17.76 16.01 -15.13
N PHE A 620 18.39 16.84 -14.30
CA PHE A 620 17.72 17.95 -13.62
C PHE A 620 18.45 19.28 -13.83
N GLY A 621 17.65 20.34 -13.99
CA GLY A 621 18.13 21.69 -14.31
C GLY A 621 18.70 22.47 -13.11
N PRO A 622 18.96 23.78 -13.31
CA PRO A 622 19.50 24.65 -12.29
C PRO A 622 18.64 24.69 -11.02
N GLY A 623 19.27 24.72 -9.85
CA GLY A 623 18.59 24.73 -8.55
C GLY A 623 18.13 23.35 -8.03
N THR A 624 18.50 22.25 -8.70
CA THR A 624 18.40 20.90 -8.10
C THR A 624 19.65 20.57 -7.30
N SER A 625 19.53 19.73 -6.26
CA SER A 625 20.60 19.48 -5.26
C SER A 625 21.86 18.80 -5.81
N TYR A 626 21.87 18.44 -7.09
CA TYR A 626 23.02 17.91 -7.82
C TYR A 626 23.84 19.00 -8.53
N GLU A 627 23.45 20.28 -8.41
CA GLU A 627 24.38 21.39 -8.57
C GLU A 627 25.30 21.45 -7.34
N HIS A 628 26.37 20.65 -7.38
CA HIS A 628 27.45 20.79 -6.43
C HIS A 628 28.19 22.11 -6.69
N ASP A 629 27.93 23.13 -5.87
CA ASP A 629 28.75 24.33 -5.77
C ASP A 629 30.22 23.93 -5.56
N GLY A 630 31.03 24.03 -6.62
CA GLY A 630 32.44 23.66 -6.61
C GLY A 630 32.81 22.23 -7.06
N PHE A 631 31.94 21.47 -7.74
CA PHE A 631 32.44 20.29 -8.49
C PHE A 631 33.30 20.78 -9.64
N ASP A 632 34.61 20.55 -9.51
CA ASP A 632 35.62 20.95 -10.46
C ASP A 632 36.14 19.70 -11.19
N PRO A 633 35.70 19.45 -12.44
CA PRO A 633 36.14 18.27 -13.18
C PRO A 633 37.64 18.24 -13.50
N ALA A 634 38.38 19.33 -13.25
CA ALA A 634 39.85 19.35 -13.29
C ALA A 634 40.51 18.88 -11.98
N LYS A 635 39.74 18.71 -10.89
CA LYS A 635 40.20 18.19 -9.58
C LYS A 635 39.62 16.81 -9.25
N GLU A 636 38.34 16.59 -9.57
CA GLU A 636 37.66 15.31 -9.43
C GLU A 636 37.17 14.86 -10.81
N PRO A 637 37.85 13.90 -11.48
CA PRO A 637 37.44 13.49 -12.81
C PRO A 637 36.04 12.88 -12.79
N TYR A 638 35.32 13.02 -13.90
CA TYR A 638 34.05 12.33 -14.10
C TYR A 638 34.20 10.81 -13.89
N GLY A 639 33.11 10.17 -13.49
CA GLY A 639 33.08 8.72 -13.28
C GLY A 639 33.49 7.92 -14.52
N THR A 640 33.77 6.65 -14.30
CA THR A 640 34.20 5.73 -15.37
C THR A 640 33.43 4.42 -15.29
N PHE A 641 33.13 3.83 -16.45
CA PHE A 641 32.63 2.46 -16.57
C PHE A 641 33.74 1.56 -17.12
N ASP A 642 33.93 0.35 -16.60
CA ASP A 642 34.74 -0.68 -17.27
C ASP A 642 34.27 -2.12 -16.95
N ARG A 643 34.27 -2.99 -17.96
CA ARG A 643 33.79 -4.39 -17.86
C ARG A 643 32.32 -4.46 -17.43
N ALA A 644 31.45 -3.77 -18.17
CA ALA A 644 30.02 -4.04 -18.14
C ALA A 644 29.69 -5.18 -19.12
N THR A 645 28.84 -6.12 -18.71
CA THR A 645 28.35 -7.23 -19.53
C THR A 645 26.83 -7.22 -19.56
N VAL A 646 26.24 -7.24 -20.74
CA VAL A 646 24.79 -7.36 -20.98
C VAL A 646 24.59 -8.57 -21.89
N ASP A 647 24.06 -9.66 -21.35
CA ASP A 647 24.11 -10.97 -22.01
C ASP A 647 22.81 -11.77 -21.86
N ASN A 648 22.33 -12.37 -22.95
CA ASN A 648 21.06 -13.12 -22.98
C ASN A 648 19.88 -12.29 -22.46
N ILE A 649 19.50 -11.27 -23.24
CA ILE A 649 18.38 -10.37 -22.94
C ILE A 649 17.23 -10.64 -23.90
N ASP A 650 16.07 -11.00 -23.36
CA ASP A 650 14.85 -11.29 -24.12
C ASP A 650 13.83 -10.17 -23.98
N ILE A 651 13.66 -9.38 -25.05
CA ILE A 651 12.74 -8.26 -25.07
C ILE A 651 11.46 -8.67 -25.80
N THR A 652 10.32 -8.56 -25.13
CA THR A 652 8.98 -8.74 -25.70
C THR A 652 8.30 -7.38 -25.85
N VAL A 653 7.90 -7.05 -27.07
CA VAL A 653 7.22 -5.80 -27.43
C VAL A 653 5.85 -6.16 -27.98
N GLU A 654 4.79 -5.70 -27.29
CA GLU A 654 3.40 -5.95 -27.69
C GLU A 654 3.06 -5.32 -29.05
N GLU A 655 2.10 -5.89 -29.76
CA GLU A 655 1.61 -5.32 -31.02
C GLU A 655 1.03 -3.92 -30.81
N GLY A 656 1.55 -2.94 -31.55
CA GLY A 656 1.18 -1.53 -31.42
C GLY A 656 2.13 -0.71 -30.52
N ALA A 657 2.93 -1.34 -29.66
CA ALA A 657 3.97 -0.64 -28.90
C ALA A 657 5.12 -0.18 -29.82
N PRO A 658 5.71 1.01 -29.60
CA PRO A 658 6.97 1.40 -30.23
C PRO A 658 8.11 0.40 -29.96
N LEU A 659 9.16 0.41 -30.79
CA LEU A 659 10.37 -0.34 -30.49
C LEU A 659 11.20 0.38 -29.41
N PRO A 660 11.56 -0.29 -28.30
CA PRO A 660 12.39 0.28 -27.25
C PRO A 660 13.81 0.53 -27.76
N ARG A 661 14.47 1.54 -27.19
CA ARG A 661 15.77 2.01 -27.68
C ARG A 661 16.89 1.63 -26.72
N ARG A 662 18.11 1.51 -27.26
CA ARG A 662 19.34 1.70 -26.48
C ARG A 662 19.68 3.19 -26.52
N LEU A 663 19.95 3.78 -25.37
CA LEU A 663 20.32 5.18 -25.24
C LEU A 663 21.74 5.30 -24.67
N THR A 664 22.63 5.97 -25.38
CA THR A 664 24.01 6.22 -24.94
C THR A 664 24.26 7.72 -24.97
N ARG A 665 24.43 8.36 -23.80
CA ARG A 665 24.61 9.82 -23.66
C ARG A 665 25.74 10.18 -22.69
N PRO A 666 27.00 10.17 -23.15
CA PRO A 666 28.16 10.61 -22.38
C PRO A 666 28.39 12.14 -22.46
N GLN A 667 28.44 12.82 -21.31
CA GLN A 667 29.09 14.10 -21.08
C GLN A 667 30.60 14.00 -21.43
N PRO A 668 31.20 15.08 -21.94
CA PRO A 668 32.63 15.16 -22.18
C PRO A 668 33.46 14.87 -20.92
N GLY A 669 34.45 13.98 -21.03
CA GLY A 669 35.38 13.63 -19.94
C GLY A 669 35.08 12.31 -19.22
N THR A 670 33.86 11.76 -19.32
CA THR A 670 33.59 10.39 -18.85
C THR A 670 34.24 9.36 -19.77
N THR A 671 34.90 8.37 -19.17
CA THR A 671 35.48 7.23 -19.92
C THR A 671 34.57 6.02 -19.80
N PHE A 672 34.05 5.57 -20.95
CA PHE A 672 33.42 4.26 -21.10
C PHE A 672 34.48 3.28 -21.60
N GLY A 673 34.85 2.34 -20.74
CA GLY A 673 35.72 1.21 -21.03
C GLY A 673 34.96 0.09 -21.73
N SER A 674 35.28 -1.16 -21.36
CA SER A 674 34.67 -2.31 -22.03
C SER A 674 33.20 -2.51 -21.67
N ILE A 675 32.31 -2.46 -22.66
CA ILE A 675 30.91 -2.86 -22.57
C ILE A 675 30.66 -3.97 -23.61
N SER A 676 30.38 -5.18 -23.13
CA SER A 676 30.03 -6.32 -23.97
C SER A 676 28.51 -6.49 -24.01
N ILE A 677 27.91 -6.48 -25.19
CA ILE A 677 26.48 -6.75 -25.40
C ILE A 677 26.35 -7.98 -26.30
N THR A 678 25.75 -9.05 -25.79
CA THR A 678 25.64 -10.35 -26.47
C THR A 678 24.26 -10.97 -26.29
N ASN A 679 23.84 -11.77 -27.28
CA ASN A 679 22.62 -12.58 -27.19
C ASN A 679 21.33 -11.78 -26.87
N VAL A 680 21.18 -10.57 -27.39
CA VAL A 680 19.94 -9.78 -27.25
C VAL A 680 18.93 -10.20 -28.32
N ARG A 681 17.67 -10.42 -27.94
CA ARG A 681 16.57 -10.74 -28.84
C ARG A 681 15.40 -9.76 -28.63
N ILE A 682 14.75 -9.33 -29.71
CA ILE A 682 13.43 -8.66 -29.68
C ILE A 682 12.42 -9.56 -30.37
N ASN A 683 11.32 -9.90 -29.68
CA ASN A 683 10.27 -10.80 -30.17
C ASN A 683 10.85 -12.09 -30.79
N GLY A 684 11.81 -12.69 -30.08
CA GLY A 684 12.52 -13.91 -30.49
C GLY A 684 13.59 -13.76 -31.59
N LYS A 685 13.73 -12.57 -32.20
CA LYS A 685 14.71 -12.31 -33.27
C LYS A 685 16.01 -11.73 -32.69
N PRO A 686 17.20 -12.25 -33.03
CA PRO A 686 18.46 -11.70 -32.55
C PRO A 686 18.68 -10.28 -33.10
N ILE A 687 19.27 -9.41 -32.27
CA ILE A 687 19.85 -8.14 -32.69
C ILE A 687 21.34 -8.37 -32.99
N HIS A 688 21.85 -7.71 -34.03
CA HIS A 688 23.24 -7.76 -34.48
C HIS A 688 23.84 -6.35 -34.54
#